data_AF-A0A2D0QEI7-F1
#
_entry.id   AF-A0A2D0QEI7-F1
#
_cell.length_a   1.000
_cell.length_b   1.000
_cell.length_c   1.000
_cell.angle_alpha   90.00
_cell.angle_beta   90.00
_cell.angle_gamma   90.00
#
_symmetry.space_group_name_H-M   'P 1'
#
loop_
_entity.id
_entity.type
_entity.pdbx_description
1 polymer ?
#
loop_
_entity_poly.entity_id
_entity_poly.type
_entity_poly.pdbx_seq_one_letter_code
_entity_poly.pdbx_strand_id
1 'polypeptide(L)'
;MAAELQAKYTKLAQEYSKLRAQNQVLKKAVVDEQASSNSLKDEVKQREQSLRKAEQEMDSLSFRNQQLAKRVELLQEELQVTEAKSKKGKNKGDSPSQPSYQTQNVFDEDLQKKIQENERLHIQFYEADEQHRQQEARLRVRLEQLEKDAEQHQAVVDGLASKYMDTIEKLQSDKARLEVMVQTLERETKECRLRTEECQQQLRKYQTELSTQLKHNSSVIQEKVPFNDTKYSDYNSLNVPPHNRRHQLKARDAAGQAVGFVQDLVSALLNFHSYTEQRVHIYPLDSSIEPVSPLNQKFSQYLHENAAYVRPLEDAMLQLHESITEDTVTVLETVGKLQDFSRSFSTYTKFLQKILPYQLKSLEEECDVPLCTAPLSAKNRELQSDMKRVTAVFEKLQSYIGLLALPSVRLDAVPQSSSSAVFTQLAACLHGLHDATKELFKHYSQKVALEQELPNITQKLRTTNECLLSSLASLSNITKKIATFFSNNLDFFISSAGYGPRGGTGSLNPQQAHSMLSNKKHASDYMLALRRAPPESVPYTEALSNRRILTSSTESREGLMQQVQQSQEKIARLEQEKEHWLLEAQLGRVRLEKENQRIADLEARLSSALGDGIAAPAHTDPVSTGPAEPDKDENTGRDASQSSSLVGMLTTTPTNESVGDEESREHLIKTHYMARVAELTSQLQMSDSKAVHFHAECRALAKRLAIAEKSRETLTEGMKQANQNITSLQDELSTTKRSYEDQLSMMSDHLCSMNETLSKQREEIDTLKLGNKGNSKKNKGR
;
A
#
# COMPACT_ATOMS: atom_id res chain seq x y z
N MET A 1 -1.44 10.05 34.95
CA MET A 1 -2.52 9.63 34.03
C MET A 1 -3.70 10.61 34.04
N ALA A 2 -4.56 10.68 35.06
CA ALA A 2 -5.76 11.55 35.05
C ALA A 2 -5.48 13.04 34.72
N ALA A 3 -4.54 13.69 35.42
CA ALA A 3 -4.17 15.09 35.17
C ALA A 3 -3.59 15.35 33.75
N GLU A 4 -2.98 14.33 33.14
CA GLU A 4 -2.43 14.42 31.79
C GLU A 4 -3.54 14.31 30.72
N LEU A 5 -4.57 13.51 31.00
CA LEU A 5 -5.79 13.45 30.20
C LEU A 5 -6.57 14.77 30.31
N GLN A 6 -6.68 15.33 31.52
CA GLN A 6 -7.26 16.66 31.77
C GLN A 6 -6.57 17.73 30.90
N ALA A 7 -5.23 17.79 30.93
CA ALA A 7 -4.45 18.73 30.14
C ALA A 7 -4.63 18.56 28.62
N LYS A 8 -4.80 17.32 28.14
CA LYS A 8 -5.11 17.03 26.73
C LYS A 8 -6.51 17.53 26.34
N TYR A 9 -7.52 17.33 27.19
CA TYR A 9 -8.86 17.91 27.00
C TYR A 9 -8.86 19.44 27.02
N THR A 10 -8.14 20.08 27.94
CA THR A 10 -8.05 21.56 27.98
C THR A 10 -7.40 22.12 26.72
N LYS A 11 -6.32 21.51 26.21
CA LYS A 11 -5.71 21.90 24.93
C LYS A 11 -6.66 21.71 23.75
N LEU A 12 -7.37 20.58 23.68
CA LEU A 12 -8.35 20.32 22.62
C LEU A 12 -9.50 21.35 22.62
N ALA A 13 -9.99 21.73 23.80
CA ALA A 13 -11.00 22.78 23.95
C ALA A 13 -10.48 24.17 23.53
N GLN A 14 -9.22 24.49 23.80
CA GLN A 14 -8.57 25.73 23.36
C GLN A 14 -8.42 25.79 21.84
N GLU A 15 -7.94 24.71 21.20
CA GLU A 15 -7.83 24.66 19.72
C GLU A 15 -9.21 24.68 19.04
N TYR A 16 -10.22 24.00 19.61
CA TYR A 16 -11.60 24.09 19.13
C TYR A 16 -12.16 25.52 19.22
N SER A 17 -11.85 26.25 20.29
CA SER A 17 -12.23 27.66 20.45
C SER A 17 -11.58 28.57 19.39
N LYS A 18 -10.27 28.40 19.14
CA LYS A 18 -9.55 29.12 18.08
C LYS A 18 -10.14 28.82 16.70
N LEU A 19 -10.36 27.54 16.38
CA LEU A 19 -10.95 27.11 15.10
C LEU A 19 -12.35 27.71 14.92
N ARG A 20 -13.18 27.72 15.97
CA ARG A 20 -14.52 28.35 15.94
C ARG A 20 -14.46 29.85 15.66
N ALA A 21 -13.52 30.57 16.30
CA ALA A 21 -13.32 32.00 16.06
C ALA A 21 -12.83 32.29 14.62
N GLN A 22 -11.86 31.51 14.12
CA GLN A 22 -11.38 31.61 12.72
C GLN A 22 -12.51 31.31 11.72
N ASN A 23 -13.34 30.30 11.98
CA ASN A 23 -14.49 29.98 11.13
C ASN A 23 -15.52 31.12 11.09
N GLN A 24 -15.72 31.83 12.21
CA GLN A 24 -16.62 32.98 12.28
C GLN A 24 -16.09 34.19 11.49
N VAL A 25 -14.76 34.43 11.51
CA VAL A 25 -14.12 35.47 10.68
C VAL A 25 -14.20 35.11 9.19
N LEU A 26 -13.86 33.87 8.82
CA LEU A 26 -13.95 33.38 7.42
C LEU A 26 -15.38 33.45 6.90
N LYS A 27 -16.38 33.04 7.71
CA LYS A 27 -17.80 33.14 7.33
C LYS A 27 -18.23 34.58 7.11
N LYS A 28 -17.71 35.55 7.89
CA LYS A 28 -17.98 36.97 7.64
C LYS A 28 -17.34 37.43 6.33
N ALA A 29 -16.05 37.13 6.12
CA ALA A 29 -15.34 37.52 4.90
C ALA A 29 -16.05 37.01 3.63
N VAL A 30 -16.52 35.76 3.62
CA VAL A 30 -17.29 35.19 2.50
C VAL A 30 -18.63 35.91 2.28
N VAL A 31 -19.31 36.38 3.33
CA VAL A 31 -20.55 37.17 3.20
C VAL A 31 -20.26 38.58 2.67
N ASP A 32 -19.23 39.23 3.19
CA ASP A 32 -18.80 40.56 2.76
C ASP A 32 -18.34 40.54 1.27
N GLU A 33 -17.62 39.49 0.84
CA GLU A 33 -17.20 39.25 -0.54
C GLU A 33 -18.36 38.89 -1.47
N GLN A 34 -19.34 38.10 -1.01
CA GLN A 34 -20.58 37.82 -1.76
C GLN A 34 -21.42 39.10 -1.96
N ALA A 35 -21.49 39.97 -0.96
CA ALA A 35 -22.16 41.26 -1.07
C ALA A 35 -21.47 42.17 -2.11
N SER A 36 -20.13 42.27 -2.06
CA SER A 36 -19.33 43.00 -3.04
C SER A 36 -19.51 42.44 -4.47
N SER A 37 -19.47 41.11 -4.63
CA SER A 37 -19.70 40.43 -5.92
C SER A 37 -21.08 40.71 -6.50
N ASN A 38 -22.11 40.87 -5.66
CA ASN A 38 -23.45 41.22 -6.13
C ASN A 38 -23.56 42.70 -6.51
N SER A 39 -22.97 43.61 -5.71
CA SER A 39 -22.88 45.04 -6.06
C SER A 39 -22.21 45.25 -7.42
N LEU A 40 -21.07 44.58 -7.66
CA LEU A 40 -20.35 44.66 -8.94
C LEU A 40 -21.17 44.11 -10.12
N LYS A 41 -21.97 43.06 -9.93
CA LYS A 41 -22.87 42.53 -10.99
C LYS A 41 -23.97 43.54 -11.34
N ASP A 42 -24.50 44.27 -10.37
CA ASP A 42 -25.55 45.25 -10.61
C ASP A 42 -24.99 46.56 -11.22
N GLU A 43 -23.78 46.98 -10.83
CA GLU A 43 -23.04 48.02 -11.55
C GLU A 43 -22.77 47.62 -13.02
N VAL A 44 -22.31 46.39 -13.28
CA VAL A 44 -22.08 45.90 -14.65
C VAL A 44 -23.37 45.94 -15.47
N LYS A 45 -24.50 45.46 -14.95
CA LYS A 45 -25.81 45.59 -15.63
C LYS A 45 -26.19 47.04 -15.91
N GLN A 46 -25.93 47.95 -14.97
CA GLN A 46 -26.21 49.39 -15.15
C GLN A 46 -25.32 49.99 -16.24
N ARG A 47 -24.04 49.59 -16.32
CA ARG A 47 -23.13 50.00 -17.40
C ARG A 47 -23.55 49.42 -18.75
N GLU A 48 -23.91 48.14 -18.84
CA GLU A 48 -24.48 47.53 -20.06
C GLU A 48 -25.75 48.27 -20.54
N GLN A 49 -26.64 48.66 -19.63
CA GLN A 49 -27.83 49.45 -19.97
C GLN A 49 -27.48 50.87 -20.44
N SER A 50 -26.44 51.49 -19.88
CA SER A 50 -25.97 52.80 -20.36
C SER A 50 -25.29 52.71 -21.73
N LEU A 51 -24.53 51.63 -21.99
CA LEU A 51 -23.88 51.38 -23.26
C LEU A 51 -24.91 51.18 -24.38
N ARG A 52 -25.93 50.35 -24.16
CA ARG A 52 -27.02 50.13 -25.14
C ARG A 52 -27.81 51.38 -25.48
N LYS A 53 -27.90 52.35 -24.56
CA LYS A 53 -28.50 53.66 -24.84
C LYS A 53 -27.58 54.53 -25.71
N ALA A 54 -26.29 54.59 -25.37
CA ALA A 54 -25.31 55.31 -26.17
C ALA A 54 -25.15 54.71 -27.59
N GLU A 55 -25.26 53.39 -27.74
CA GLU A 55 -25.30 52.69 -29.04
C GLU A 55 -26.55 53.10 -29.84
N GLN A 56 -27.75 53.11 -29.23
CA GLN A 56 -28.98 53.58 -29.88
C GLN A 56 -28.96 55.07 -30.24
N GLU A 57 -28.33 55.91 -29.42
CA GLU A 57 -28.11 57.33 -29.71
C GLU A 57 -27.11 57.51 -30.86
N MET A 58 -26.03 56.72 -30.90
CA MET A 58 -25.07 56.69 -32.00
C MET A 58 -25.70 56.25 -33.32
N ASP A 59 -26.53 55.20 -33.32
CA ASP A 59 -27.26 54.73 -34.51
C ASP A 59 -28.26 55.78 -35.01
N SER A 60 -28.97 56.46 -34.09
CA SER A 60 -29.89 57.57 -34.40
C SER A 60 -29.16 58.77 -35.00
N LEU A 61 -27.99 59.12 -34.48
CA LEU A 61 -27.13 60.18 -35.01
C LEU A 61 -26.50 59.78 -36.35
N SER A 62 -26.10 58.52 -36.51
CA SER A 62 -25.59 57.95 -37.78
C SER A 62 -26.66 58.02 -38.87
N PHE A 63 -27.90 57.62 -38.57
CA PHE A 63 -29.03 57.71 -39.49
C PHE A 63 -29.34 59.17 -39.87
N ARG A 64 -29.34 60.11 -38.92
CA ARG A 64 -29.48 61.55 -39.20
C ARG A 64 -28.33 62.09 -40.07
N ASN A 65 -27.09 61.68 -39.81
CA ASN A 65 -25.95 62.09 -40.62
C ASN A 65 -26.01 61.50 -42.04
N GLN A 66 -26.46 60.26 -42.23
CA GLN A 66 -26.72 59.71 -43.56
C GLN A 66 -27.85 60.44 -44.30
N GLN A 67 -28.91 60.84 -43.58
CA GLN A 67 -30.01 61.63 -44.16
C GLN A 67 -29.56 63.05 -44.53
N LEU A 68 -28.72 63.69 -43.72
CA LEU A 68 -28.09 64.97 -44.03
C LEU A 68 -27.11 64.85 -45.20
N ALA A 69 -26.25 63.83 -45.22
CA ALA A 69 -25.32 63.57 -46.31
C ALA A 69 -26.05 63.42 -47.65
N LYS A 70 -27.09 62.57 -47.72
CA LYS A 70 -27.92 62.44 -48.94
C LYS A 70 -28.65 63.71 -49.33
N ARG A 71 -29.01 64.57 -48.37
CA ARG A 71 -29.61 65.88 -48.67
C ARG A 71 -28.57 66.88 -49.21
N VAL A 72 -27.34 66.84 -48.72
CA VAL A 72 -26.22 67.64 -49.25
C VAL A 72 -25.81 67.14 -50.64
N GLU A 73 -25.75 65.83 -50.86
CA GLU A 73 -25.51 65.16 -52.14
C GLU A 73 -26.52 65.63 -53.21
N LEU A 74 -27.83 65.53 -52.91
CA LEU A 74 -28.89 66.04 -53.80
C LEU A 74 -28.80 67.56 -54.05
N LEU A 75 -28.46 68.36 -53.04
CA LEU A 75 -28.28 69.82 -53.22
C LEU A 75 -27.02 70.15 -54.04
N GLN A 76 -25.99 69.30 -54.01
CA GLN A 76 -24.80 69.42 -54.86
C GLN A 76 -25.11 69.01 -56.30
N GLU A 77 -25.95 68.00 -56.53
CA GLU A 77 -26.48 67.66 -57.86
C GLU A 77 -27.35 68.80 -58.43
N GLU A 78 -28.26 69.38 -57.63
CA GLU A 78 -29.07 70.55 -58.04
C GLU A 78 -28.21 71.79 -58.35
N LEU A 79 -27.13 72.03 -57.60
CA LEU A 79 -26.16 73.09 -57.88
C LEU A 79 -25.40 72.83 -59.19
N GLN A 80 -24.89 71.61 -59.42
CA GLN A 80 -24.20 71.29 -60.68
C GLN A 80 -25.14 71.39 -61.90
N VAL A 81 -26.42 71.01 -61.76
CA VAL A 81 -27.44 71.13 -62.81
C VAL A 81 -27.83 72.60 -63.09
N THR A 82 -27.69 73.50 -62.12
CA THR A 82 -27.95 74.95 -62.31
C THR A 82 -26.73 75.70 -62.84
N GLU A 83 -25.51 75.38 -62.39
CA GLU A 83 -24.26 75.93 -62.98
C GLU A 83 -24.06 75.51 -64.44
N ALA A 84 -24.51 74.30 -64.82
CA ALA A 84 -24.42 73.79 -66.19
C ALA A 84 -25.27 74.54 -67.24
N LYS A 85 -26.01 75.61 -66.88
CA LYS A 85 -26.99 76.27 -67.76
C LYS A 85 -26.74 77.75 -68.10
N SER A 86 -25.65 78.39 -67.65
CA SER A 86 -25.51 79.86 -67.74
C SER A 86 -24.16 80.38 -68.29
N LYS A 87 -23.95 80.34 -69.63
CA LYS A 87 -22.84 81.10 -70.29
C LYS A 87 -23.05 81.35 -71.81
N LYS A 88 -23.51 82.55 -72.22
CA LYS A 88 -23.34 83.10 -73.60
C LYS A 88 -23.76 84.58 -73.73
N GLY A 89 -23.00 85.37 -74.51
CA GLY A 89 -23.34 86.75 -74.95
C GLY A 89 -22.92 87.88 -73.98
N LYS A 90 -22.31 89.04 -74.31
CA LYS A 90 -21.60 89.65 -75.47
C LYS A 90 -22.18 91.00 -75.98
N ASN A 91 -21.52 92.11 -75.59
CA ASN A 91 -21.35 93.42 -76.26
C ASN A 91 -22.48 94.49 -76.37
N LYS A 92 -22.16 95.70 -75.83
CA LYS A 92 -22.08 97.04 -76.51
C LYS A 92 -23.37 97.79 -76.95
N GLY A 93 -23.51 99.04 -76.47
CA GLY A 93 -23.80 100.20 -77.36
C GLY A 93 -24.89 101.24 -77.01
N ASP A 94 -24.48 102.37 -76.43
CA ASP A 94 -24.86 103.78 -76.74
C ASP A 94 -26.33 104.33 -76.72
N SER A 95 -26.43 105.64 -77.00
CA SER A 95 -27.52 106.64 -76.85
C SER A 95 -28.30 106.87 -78.19
N PRO A 96 -29.11 107.95 -78.49
CA PRO A 96 -29.50 109.19 -77.75
C PRO A 96 -30.95 109.77 -78.00
N SER A 97 -31.16 111.04 -77.57
CA SER A 97 -31.85 112.18 -78.26
C SER A 97 -33.40 112.36 -78.40
N GLN A 98 -33.91 113.49 -77.84
CA GLN A 98 -34.68 114.64 -78.45
C GLN A 98 -35.99 114.40 -79.27
N PRO A 99 -36.83 115.43 -79.63
CA PRO A 99 -36.76 116.90 -79.44
C PRO A 99 -37.86 117.45 -78.44
N SER A 100 -38.60 118.58 -78.51
CA SER A 100 -38.97 119.57 -79.57
C SER A 100 -39.54 120.93 -79.03
N TYR A 101 -39.78 121.86 -79.96
CA TYR A 101 -40.24 123.27 -79.94
C TYR A 101 -41.72 123.52 -79.49
N GLN A 102 -42.25 124.73 -79.23
CA GLN A 102 -41.90 126.17 -79.51
C GLN A 102 -42.01 127.01 -78.19
N THR A 103 -41.77 128.34 -78.05
CA THR A 103 -41.88 129.53 -78.93
C THR A 103 -40.99 130.71 -78.43
N GLN A 104 -40.74 131.72 -79.28
CA GLN A 104 -39.89 132.91 -79.09
C GLN A 104 -39.94 133.73 -77.78
N ASN A 105 -38.87 134.51 -77.57
CA ASN A 105 -38.76 135.76 -76.79
C ASN A 105 -38.71 135.73 -75.25
N VAL A 106 -38.49 134.56 -74.62
CA VAL A 106 -38.04 134.48 -73.20
C VAL A 106 -36.64 133.84 -73.09
N PHE A 107 -36.03 133.51 -74.23
CA PHE A 107 -34.84 132.67 -74.30
C PHE A 107 -33.61 133.24 -73.56
N ASP A 108 -33.33 134.53 -73.62
CA ASP A 108 -32.08 135.06 -73.06
C ASP A 108 -32.07 135.07 -71.52
N GLU A 109 -33.18 135.46 -70.87
CA GLU A 109 -33.31 135.36 -69.41
C GLU A 109 -33.42 133.90 -68.93
N ASP A 110 -34.21 133.06 -69.61
CA ASP A 110 -34.46 131.69 -69.17
C ASP A 110 -33.24 130.79 -69.43
N LEU A 111 -32.45 131.08 -70.47
CA LEU A 111 -31.13 130.50 -70.66
C LEU A 111 -30.17 130.92 -69.54
N GLN A 112 -30.14 132.20 -69.15
CA GLN A 112 -29.25 132.64 -68.07
C GLN A 112 -29.65 132.07 -66.69
N LYS A 113 -30.95 131.95 -66.41
CA LYS A 113 -31.47 131.26 -65.22
C LYS A 113 -31.18 129.76 -65.26
N LYS A 114 -31.37 129.09 -66.40
CA LYS A 114 -31.01 127.66 -66.58
C LYS A 114 -29.52 127.42 -66.58
N ILE A 115 -28.68 128.37 -66.96
CA ILE A 115 -27.22 128.28 -66.79
C ILE A 115 -26.88 128.32 -65.30
N GLN A 116 -27.42 129.27 -64.53
CA GLN A 116 -27.19 129.35 -63.08
C GLN A 116 -27.79 128.16 -62.31
N GLU A 117 -28.95 127.66 -62.72
CA GLU A 117 -29.57 126.46 -62.14
C GLU A 117 -28.80 125.19 -62.52
N ASN A 118 -28.37 125.03 -63.78
CA ASN A 118 -27.48 123.93 -64.15
C ASN A 118 -26.15 124.02 -63.44
N GLU A 119 -25.55 125.20 -63.29
CA GLU A 119 -24.28 125.40 -62.56
C GLU A 119 -24.45 125.00 -61.08
N ARG A 120 -25.53 125.43 -60.43
CA ARG A 120 -25.83 125.02 -59.04
C ARG A 120 -26.12 123.52 -58.92
N LEU A 121 -26.86 122.94 -59.88
CA LEU A 121 -27.12 121.50 -59.93
C LEU A 121 -25.84 120.71 -60.26
N HIS A 122 -24.94 121.25 -61.08
CA HIS A 122 -23.63 120.65 -61.36
C HIS A 122 -22.78 120.65 -60.09
N ILE A 123 -22.78 121.73 -59.31
CA ILE A 123 -22.09 121.80 -58.02
C ILE A 123 -22.70 120.80 -57.04
N GLN A 124 -24.03 120.76 -56.87
CA GLN A 124 -24.66 119.81 -55.93
C GLN A 124 -24.54 118.35 -56.38
N PHE A 125 -24.58 118.07 -57.69
CA PHE A 125 -24.35 116.73 -58.25
C PHE A 125 -22.88 116.33 -58.12
N TYR A 126 -21.94 117.26 -58.36
CA TYR A 126 -20.51 117.03 -58.18
C TYR A 126 -20.19 116.78 -56.70
N GLU A 127 -20.71 117.60 -55.77
CA GLU A 127 -20.56 117.39 -54.32
C GLU A 127 -21.17 116.06 -53.86
N ALA A 128 -22.29 115.62 -54.44
CA ALA A 128 -22.90 114.33 -54.15
C ALA A 128 -22.11 113.15 -54.74
N ASP A 129 -21.62 113.25 -55.98
CA ASP A 129 -20.78 112.24 -56.63
C ASP A 129 -19.40 112.14 -55.94
N GLU A 130 -18.81 113.26 -55.52
CA GLU A 130 -17.59 113.33 -54.70
C GLU A 130 -17.82 112.68 -53.32
N GLN A 131 -18.96 112.96 -52.66
CA GLN A 131 -19.33 112.29 -51.39
C GLN A 131 -19.60 110.80 -51.57
N HIS A 132 -20.30 110.38 -52.63
CA HIS A 132 -20.53 108.97 -52.94
C HIS A 132 -19.21 108.26 -53.29
N ARG A 133 -18.35 108.85 -54.11
CA ARG A 133 -17.01 108.35 -54.42
C ARG A 133 -16.14 108.21 -53.17
N GLN A 134 -16.22 109.15 -52.23
CA GLN A 134 -15.55 109.05 -50.92
C GLN A 134 -16.15 107.95 -50.02
N GLN A 135 -17.48 107.78 -49.98
CA GLN A 135 -18.12 106.69 -49.22
C GLN A 135 -17.79 105.32 -49.83
N GLU A 136 -17.85 105.20 -51.15
CA GLU A 136 -17.54 103.99 -51.90
C GLU A 136 -16.05 103.63 -51.76
N ALA A 137 -15.13 104.62 -51.79
CA ALA A 137 -13.72 104.40 -51.48
C ALA A 137 -13.50 103.93 -50.03
N ARG A 138 -14.18 104.53 -49.03
CA ARG A 138 -14.13 104.06 -47.63
C ARG A 138 -14.69 102.65 -47.46
N LEU A 139 -15.73 102.29 -48.21
CA LEU A 139 -16.31 100.95 -48.20
C LEU A 139 -15.41 99.93 -48.91
N ARG A 140 -14.76 100.28 -50.03
CA ARG A 140 -13.74 99.44 -50.69
C ARG A 140 -12.56 99.17 -49.77
N VAL A 141 -11.97 100.20 -49.17
CA VAL A 141 -10.86 100.06 -48.20
C VAL A 141 -11.28 99.19 -47.00
N ARG A 142 -12.54 99.28 -46.55
CA ARG A 142 -13.04 98.44 -45.46
C ARG A 142 -13.38 97.00 -45.89
N LEU A 143 -13.79 96.78 -47.13
CA LEU A 143 -13.91 95.43 -47.73
C LEU A 143 -12.53 94.78 -47.84
N GLU A 144 -11.56 95.46 -48.46
CA GLU A 144 -10.18 94.97 -48.56
C GLU A 144 -9.56 94.64 -47.20
N GLN A 145 -9.87 95.40 -46.16
CA GLN A 145 -9.42 95.10 -44.80
C GLN A 145 -10.11 93.84 -44.24
N LEU A 146 -11.44 93.74 -44.37
CA LEU A 146 -12.20 92.57 -43.90
C LEU A 146 -11.83 91.29 -44.67
N GLU A 147 -11.50 91.40 -45.96
CA GLU A 147 -11.00 90.31 -46.79
C GLU A 147 -9.62 89.85 -46.29
N LYS A 148 -8.67 90.77 -46.06
CA LYS A 148 -7.35 90.46 -45.48
C LYS A 148 -7.45 89.90 -44.05
N ASP A 149 -8.39 90.38 -43.25
CA ASP A 149 -8.63 89.87 -41.88
C ASP A 149 -9.24 88.45 -41.94
N ALA A 150 -10.14 88.18 -42.89
CA ALA A 150 -10.71 86.85 -43.12
C ALA A 150 -9.66 85.85 -43.65
N GLU A 151 -8.79 86.25 -44.58
CA GLU A 151 -7.65 85.45 -45.05
C GLU A 151 -6.69 85.07 -43.90
N GLN A 152 -6.37 86.04 -43.03
CA GLN A 152 -5.56 85.80 -41.84
C GLN A 152 -6.24 84.83 -40.86
N HIS A 153 -7.54 85.00 -40.61
CA HIS A 153 -8.30 84.08 -39.76
C HIS A 153 -8.40 82.67 -40.35
N GLN A 154 -8.60 82.54 -41.66
CA GLN A 154 -8.61 81.25 -42.37
C GLN A 154 -7.24 80.56 -42.26
N ALA A 155 -6.14 81.27 -42.52
CA ALA A 155 -4.78 80.72 -42.38
C ALA A 155 -4.46 80.29 -40.93
N VAL A 156 -4.99 80.97 -39.92
CA VAL A 156 -4.89 80.55 -38.50
C VAL A 156 -5.73 79.31 -38.22
N VAL A 157 -6.95 79.21 -38.77
CA VAL A 157 -7.81 78.02 -38.65
C VAL A 157 -7.15 76.81 -39.31
N ASP A 158 -6.64 76.94 -40.53
CA ASP A 158 -5.96 75.87 -41.26
C ASP A 158 -4.67 75.44 -40.56
N GLY A 159 -3.89 76.41 -40.06
CA GLY A 159 -2.69 76.17 -39.27
C GLY A 159 -2.95 75.56 -37.88
N LEU A 160 -4.17 75.67 -37.35
CA LEU A 160 -4.62 74.94 -36.15
C LEU A 160 -5.15 73.55 -36.52
N ALA A 161 -5.94 73.43 -37.58
CA ALA A 161 -6.48 72.16 -38.08
C ALA A 161 -5.36 71.18 -38.43
N SER A 162 -4.31 71.63 -39.12
CA SER A 162 -3.09 70.85 -39.37
C SER A 162 -2.44 70.37 -38.07
N LYS A 163 -2.26 71.23 -37.06
CA LYS A 163 -1.68 70.84 -35.76
C LYS A 163 -2.55 69.82 -34.99
N TYR A 164 -3.87 69.92 -35.10
CA TYR A 164 -4.78 68.94 -34.52
C TYR A 164 -4.73 67.61 -35.27
N MET A 165 -4.64 67.61 -36.60
CA MET A 165 -4.44 66.41 -37.42
C MET A 165 -3.11 65.71 -37.05
N ASP A 166 -2.01 66.46 -37.03
CA ASP A 166 -0.67 66.05 -36.60
C ASP A 166 -0.63 65.39 -35.21
N THR A 167 -1.45 65.85 -34.28
CA THR A 167 -1.51 65.31 -32.91
C THR A 167 -2.45 64.11 -32.82
N ILE A 168 -3.54 64.09 -33.60
CA ILE A 168 -4.41 62.91 -33.74
C ILE A 168 -3.63 61.74 -34.36
N GLU A 169 -2.85 61.95 -35.43
CA GLU A 169 -2.03 60.90 -36.05
C GLU A 169 -0.97 60.33 -35.09
N LYS A 170 -0.29 61.19 -34.33
CA LYS A 170 0.67 60.77 -33.29
C LYS A 170 -0.01 59.94 -32.20
N LEU A 171 -1.18 60.37 -31.71
CA LEU A 171 -1.97 59.63 -30.72
C LEU A 171 -2.52 58.30 -31.26
N GLN A 172 -2.89 58.22 -32.55
CA GLN A 172 -3.30 56.96 -33.19
C GLN A 172 -2.12 55.99 -33.33
N SER A 173 -0.95 56.48 -33.74
CA SER A 173 0.30 55.70 -33.80
C SER A 173 0.71 55.16 -32.43
N ASP A 174 0.66 56.01 -31.39
CA ASP A 174 0.96 55.60 -30.02
C ASP A 174 -0.07 54.63 -29.44
N LYS A 175 -1.36 54.82 -29.74
CA LYS A 175 -2.40 53.85 -29.40
C LYS A 175 -2.10 52.48 -30.02
N ALA A 176 -1.86 52.41 -31.33
CA ALA A 176 -1.55 51.16 -32.02
C ALA A 176 -0.28 50.47 -31.46
N ARG A 177 0.75 51.27 -31.15
CA ARG A 177 1.99 50.81 -30.50
C ARG A 177 1.72 50.20 -29.12
N LEU A 178 0.88 50.84 -28.31
CA LEU A 178 0.48 50.35 -26.98
C LEU A 178 -0.40 49.09 -27.08
N GLU A 179 -1.32 49.01 -28.04
CA GLU A 179 -2.16 47.83 -28.26
C GLU A 179 -1.32 46.59 -28.62
N VAL A 180 -0.30 46.73 -29.48
CA VAL A 180 0.66 45.65 -29.80
C VAL A 180 1.51 45.25 -28.58
N MET A 181 1.88 46.21 -27.74
CA MET A 181 2.62 45.96 -26.50
C MET A 181 1.77 45.17 -25.49
N VAL A 182 0.51 45.57 -25.27
CA VAL A 182 -0.45 44.88 -24.40
C VAL A 182 -0.70 43.45 -24.89
N GLN A 183 -0.96 43.25 -26.19
CA GLN A 183 -1.15 41.90 -26.75
C GLN A 183 0.09 40.99 -26.57
N THR A 184 1.29 41.58 -26.48
CA THR A 184 2.54 40.84 -26.31
C THR A 184 2.78 40.47 -24.84
N LEU A 185 2.60 41.42 -23.92
CA LEU A 185 2.61 41.16 -22.48
C LEU A 185 1.50 40.17 -22.06
N GLU A 186 0.34 40.20 -22.71
CA GLU A 186 -0.70 39.17 -22.54
C GLU A 186 -0.24 37.78 -22.97
N ARG A 187 0.46 37.67 -24.11
CA ARG A 187 1.01 36.40 -24.62
C ARG A 187 2.04 35.82 -23.64
N GLU A 188 2.99 36.65 -23.21
CA GLU A 188 4.00 36.28 -22.20
C GLU A 188 3.37 35.90 -20.86
N THR A 189 2.34 36.63 -20.42
CA THR A 189 1.59 36.31 -19.19
C THR A 189 0.88 34.95 -19.30
N LYS A 190 0.29 34.63 -20.46
CA LYS A 190 -0.36 33.33 -20.71
C LYS A 190 0.66 32.19 -20.73
N GLU A 191 1.82 32.39 -21.35
CA GLU A 191 2.89 31.40 -21.37
C GLU A 191 3.50 31.16 -19.97
N CYS A 192 3.75 32.22 -19.20
CA CYS A 192 4.23 32.12 -17.82
C CYS A 192 3.25 31.37 -16.90
N ARG A 193 1.93 31.52 -17.11
CA ARG A 193 0.92 30.72 -16.40
C ARG A 193 1.02 29.23 -16.77
N LEU A 194 1.04 28.90 -18.06
CA LEU A 194 1.17 27.51 -18.53
C LEU A 194 2.41 26.82 -17.96
N ARG A 195 3.60 27.46 -18.06
CA ARG A 195 4.84 26.94 -17.47
C ARG A 195 4.75 26.74 -15.95
N THR A 196 4.01 27.62 -15.26
CA THR A 196 3.77 27.51 -13.81
C THR A 196 2.83 26.34 -13.48
N GLU A 197 1.78 26.13 -14.26
CA GLU A 197 0.84 25.02 -14.12
C GLU A 197 1.51 23.67 -14.40
N GLU A 198 2.33 23.57 -15.44
CA GLU A 198 3.17 22.40 -15.74
C GLU A 198 4.13 22.07 -14.58
N CYS A 199 4.82 23.08 -14.05
CA CYS A 199 5.72 22.93 -12.91
C CYS A 199 4.96 22.45 -11.66
N GLN A 200 3.77 23.00 -11.37
CA GLN A 200 2.92 22.50 -10.29
C GLN A 200 2.45 21.06 -10.51
N GLN A 201 2.11 20.67 -11.74
CA GLN A 201 1.72 19.29 -12.05
C GLN A 201 2.89 18.31 -11.85
N GLN A 202 4.10 18.67 -12.30
CA GLN A 202 5.31 17.87 -12.05
C GLN A 202 5.61 17.74 -10.56
N LEU A 203 5.56 18.85 -9.81
CA LEU A 203 5.79 18.85 -8.36
C LEU A 203 4.76 17.99 -7.60
N ARG A 204 3.48 18.02 -8.02
CA ARG A 204 2.44 17.11 -7.48
C ARG A 204 2.75 15.63 -7.78
N LYS A 205 3.19 15.30 -9.01
CA LYS A 205 3.60 13.92 -9.38
C LYS A 205 4.73 13.42 -8.48
N TYR A 206 5.84 14.16 -8.41
CA TYR A 206 6.96 13.83 -7.54
C TYR A 206 6.56 13.74 -6.06
N GLN A 207 5.68 14.63 -5.58
CA GLN A 207 5.17 14.56 -4.21
C GLN A 207 4.33 13.29 -3.98
N THR A 208 3.50 12.86 -4.93
CA THR A 208 2.76 11.60 -4.83
C THR A 208 3.69 10.39 -4.86
N GLU A 209 4.64 10.31 -5.80
CA GLU A 209 5.62 9.23 -5.94
C GLU A 209 6.51 9.11 -4.69
N LEU A 210 7.07 10.22 -4.22
CA LEU A 210 7.88 10.24 -3.01
C LEU A 210 7.05 9.83 -1.78
N SER A 211 5.75 10.19 -1.71
CA SER A 211 4.88 9.74 -0.64
C SER A 211 4.55 8.24 -0.69
N THR A 212 4.45 7.63 -1.88
CA THR A 212 4.21 6.19 -2.01
C THR A 212 5.48 5.41 -1.72
N GLN A 213 6.65 5.87 -2.18
CA GLN A 213 7.95 5.31 -1.81
C GLN A 213 8.21 5.43 -0.30
N LEU A 214 7.94 6.59 0.32
CA LEU A 214 8.11 6.78 1.76
C LEU A 214 7.17 5.87 2.55
N LYS A 215 5.90 5.72 2.14
CA LYS A 215 4.96 4.75 2.75
C LYS A 215 5.45 3.31 2.60
N HIS A 216 5.90 2.91 1.41
CA HIS A 216 6.43 1.58 1.16
C HIS A 216 7.67 1.29 2.02
N ASN A 217 8.67 2.17 1.96
CA ASN A 217 9.90 2.05 2.73
C ASN A 217 9.64 2.08 4.24
N SER A 218 8.72 2.92 4.72
CA SER A 218 8.33 2.96 6.14
C SER A 218 7.60 1.68 6.57
N SER A 219 6.76 1.10 5.70
CA SER A 219 6.14 -0.21 5.95
C SER A 219 7.21 -1.31 6.03
N VAL A 220 8.14 -1.35 5.07
CA VAL A 220 9.26 -2.31 5.04
C VAL A 220 10.18 -2.13 6.26
N ILE A 221 10.47 -0.90 6.69
CA ILE A 221 11.32 -0.61 7.87
C ILE A 221 10.61 -0.94 9.19
N GLN A 222 9.28 -0.82 9.27
CA GLN A 222 8.54 -1.30 10.44
C GLN A 222 8.52 -2.83 10.47
N GLU A 223 8.10 -3.43 9.36
CA GLU A 223 7.93 -4.88 9.22
C GLU A 223 9.25 -5.66 9.36
N LYS A 224 10.33 -5.20 8.71
CA LYS A 224 11.61 -5.92 8.57
C LYS A 224 12.73 -5.31 9.40
N VAL A 225 12.84 -5.71 10.67
CA VAL A 225 14.01 -5.42 11.53
C VAL A 225 14.38 -6.69 12.31
N PRO A 226 15.66 -7.14 12.35
CA PRO A 226 16.86 -6.51 11.77
C PRO A 226 17.29 -7.07 10.40
N PHE A 227 16.81 -8.25 10.01
CA PHE A 227 17.26 -8.96 8.80
C PHE A 227 16.30 -8.71 7.63
N ASN A 228 16.56 -7.66 6.85
CA ASN A 228 15.77 -7.31 5.67
C ASN A 228 16.44 -7.83 4.38
N ASP A 229 16.32 -9.14 4.16
CA ASP A 229 16.69 -9.74 2.87
C ASP A 229 15.42 -10.05 2.06
N THR A 230 14.76 -9.00 1.59
CA THR A 230 13.53 -9.07 0.77
C THR A 230 13.72 -9.76 -0.59
N LYS A 231 14.97 -10.08 -0.97
CA LYS A 231 15.30 -10.84 -2.17
C LYS A 231 15.10 -12.36 -1.99
N TYR A 232 15.13 -12.86 -0.76
CA TYR A 232 15.02 -14.29 -0.46
C TYR A 232 13.93 -14.55 0.60
N SER A 233 12.82 -15.17 0.18
CA SER A 233 11.68 -15.50 1.04
C SER A 233 12.08 -16.36 2.25
N ASP A 234 13.01 -17.29 2.06
CA ASP A 234 13.33 -18.30 3.07
C ASP A 234 14.04 -17.69 4.30
N TYR A 235 14.93 -16.71 4.11
CA TYR A 235 15.51 -15.97 5.24
C TYR A 235 14.48 -15.13 5.98
N ASN A 236 13.37 -14.73 5.33
CA ASN A 236 12.28 -14.05 6.02
C ASN A 236 11.52 -14.99 6.98
N SER A 237 11.59 -16.32 6.81
CA SER A 237 10.99 -17.29 7.74
C SER A 237 11.76 -17.42 9.07
N LEU A 238 12.99 -16.91 9.13
CA LEU A 238 13.81 -16.89 10.35
C LEU A 238 13.46 -15.73 11.31
N ASN A 239 12.64 -14.77 10.87
CA ASN A 239 12.19 -13.66 11.72
C ASN A 239 11.33 -14.17 12.88
N VAL A 240 11.71 -13.85 14.12
CA VAL A 240 10.91 -14.21 15.30
C VAL A 240 9.70 -13.26 15.42
N PRO A 241 8.46 -13.77 15.48
CA PRO A 241 7.27 -12.92 15.65
C PRO A 241 7.26 -12.15 16.97
N PRO A 242 6.63 -10.96 17.04
CA PRO A 242 6.47 -10.24 18.30
C PRO A 242 5.58 -11.03 19.27
N HIS A 243 6.14 -11.47 20.40
CA HIS A 243 5.37 -12.18 21.42
C HIS A 243 4.27 -11.30 22.03
N ASN A 244 3.02 -11.78 21.97
CA ASN A 244 1.83 -11.08 22.43
C ASN A 244 1.15 -11.85 23.57
N ARG A 245 1.67 -11.70 24.80
CA ARG A 245 1.16 -12.40 26.01
C ARG A 245 -0.35 -12.26 26.19
N ARG A 246 -0.92 -11.09 25.89
CA ARG A 246 -2.36 -10.84 26.03
C ARG A 246 -3.20 -11.67 25.06
N HIS A 247 -2.71 -11.91 23.84
CA HIS A 247 -3.37 -12.81 22.89
C HIS A 247 -3.23 -14.27 23.37
N GLN A 248 -2.05 -14.69 23.84
CA GLN A 248 -1.81 -16.08 24.28
C GLN A 248 -2.62 -16.45 25.52
N LEU A 249 -2.72 -15.55 26.50
CA LEU A 249 -3.62 -15.72 27.65
C LEU A 249 -5.08 -15.86 27.19
N LYS A 250 -5.59 -14.96 26.33
CA LYS A 250 -6.96 -15.10 25.80
C LYS A 250 -7.16 -16.40 25.00
N ALA A 251 -6.16 -16.87 24.25
CA ALA A 251 -6.23 -18.14 23.55
C ALA A 251 -6.33 -19.33 24.52
N ARG A 252 -5.52 -19.31 25.60
CA ARG A 252 -5.53 -20.34 26.65
C ARG A 252 -6.85 -20.33 27.44
N ASP A 253 -7.35 -19.15 27.80
CA ASP A 253 -8.64 -18.96 28.49
C ASP A 253 -9.83 -19.45 27.64
N ALA A 254 -9.81 -19.16 26.34
CA ALA A 254 -10.83 -19.63 25.41
C ALA A 254 -10.76 -21.16 25.22
N ALA A 255 -9.55 -21.73 25.10
CA ALA A 255 -9.37 -23.18 25.03
C ALA A 255 -9.83 -23.88 26.33
N GLY A 256 -9.57 -23.29 27.50
CA GLY A 256 -10.01 -23.84 28.80
C GLY A 256 -11.52 -23.82 28.98
N GLN A 257 -12.20 -22.74 28.57
CA GLN A 257 -13.67 -22.71 28.51
C GLN A 257 -14.22 -23.76 27.53
N ALA A 258 -13.59 -23.90 26.36
CA ALA A 258 -13.99 -24.88 25.37
C ALA A 258 -13.78 -26.34 25.82
N VAL A 259 -12.75 -26.64 26.62
CA VAL A 259 -12.60 -27.95 27.31
C VAL A 259 -13.84 -28.22 28.16
N GLY A 260 -14.23 -27.31 29.04
CA GLY A 260 -15.41 -27.50 29.90
C GLY A 260 -16.70 -27.75 29.11
N PHE A 261 -16.92 -27.03 28.00
CA PHE A 261 -18.07 -27.28 27.14
C PHE A 261 -18.01 -28.61 26.36
N VAL A 262 -16.81 -29.09 26.00
CA VAL A 262 -16.63 -30.41 25.39
C VAL A 262 -16.83 -31.53 26.41
N GLN A 263 -16.42 -31.36 27.67
CA GLN A 263 -16.69 -32.32 28.75
C GLN A 263 -18.19 -32.43 29.07
N ASP A 264 -18.86 -31.27 29.20
CA ASP A 264 -20.32 -31.17 29.26
C ASP A 264 -20.97 -31.95 28.09
N LEU A 265 -20.53 -31.70 26.86
CA LEU A 265 -21.08 -32.30 25.64
C LEU A 265 -20.85 -33.82 25.59
N VAL A 266 -19.63 -34.28 25.91
CA VAL A 266 -19.27 -35.70 26.01
C VAL A 266 -20.17 -36.40 27.02
N SER A 267 -20.35 -35.81 28.21
CA SER A 267 -21.28 -36.34 29.23
C SER A 267 -22.71 -36.43 28.71
N ALA A 268 -23.24 -35.38 28.08
CA ALA A 268 -24.61 -35.39 27.54
C ALA A 268 -24.80 -36.43 26.42
N LEU A 269 -23.81 -36.60 25.53
CA LEU A 269 -23.86 -37.58 24.44
C LEU A 269 -23.73 -39.02 24.94
N LEU A 270 -22.82 -39.30 25.88
CA LEU A 270 -22.70 -40.62 26.54
C LEU A 270 -24.03 -41.03 27.19
N ASN A 271 -24.64 -40.11 27.95
CA ASN A 271 -25.94 -40.34 28.58
C ASN A 271 -27.05 -40.58 27.53
N PHE A 272 -27.13 -39.75 26.49
CA PHE A 272 -28.13 -39.91 25.44
C PHE A 272 -28.04 -41.28 24.73
N HIS A 273 -26.84 -41.71 24.33
CA HIS A 273 -26.64 -43.02 23.69
C HIS A 273 -26.95 -44.17 24.66
N SER A 274 -26.51 -44.08 25.92
CA SER A 274 -26.72 -45.13 26.93
C SER A 274 -28.19 -45.30 27.34
N TYR A 275 -28.95 -44.20 27.49
CA TYR A 275 -30.39 -44.29 27.75
C TYR A 275 -31.18 -44.67 26.49
N THR A 276 -30.67 -44.40 25.28
CA THR A 276 -31.24 -44.93 24.03
C THR A 276 -31.08 -46.45 23.97
N GLU A 277 -29.88 -46.97 24.31
CA GLU A 277 -29.61 -48.41 24.42
C GLU A 277 -30.58 -49.08 25.40
N GLN A 278 -30.81 -48.47 26.58
CA GLN A 278 -31.77 -48.97 27.54
C GLN A 278 -33.21 -48.97 27.00
N ARG A 279 -33.66 -47.89 26.35
CA ARG A 279 -35.02 -47.81 25.81
C ARG A 279 -35.27 -48.85 24.71
N VAL A 280 -34.28 -49.13 23.86
CA VAL A 280 -34.35 -50.15 22.79
C VAL A 280 -34.56 -51.58 23.34
N HIS A 281 -34.29 -51.82 24.63
CA HIS A 281 -34.60 -53.09 25.33
C HIS A 281 -35.94 -53.06 26.09
N ILE A 282 -36.68 -51.94 26.07
CA ILE A 282 -37.91 -51.72 26.86
C ILE A 282 -39.13 -51.45 25.94
N TYR A 283 -38.91 -50.85 24.77
CA TYR A 283 -39.94 -50.50 23.80
C TYR A 283 -39.40 -50.63 22.36
N PRO A 284 -40.13 -51.20 21.38
CA PRO A 284 -41.55 -51.61 21.41
C PRO A 284 -41.94 -52.70 22.40
N LEU A 285 -41.04 -53.63 22.70
CA LEU A 285 -41.28 -54.82 23.52
C LEU A 285 -40.27 -54.85 24.67
N ASP A 286 -40.72 -55.18 25.88
CA ASP A 286 -39.81 -55.33 27.02
C ASP A 286 -39.06 -56.65 26.90
N SER A 287 -37.72 -56.55 26.85
CA SER A 287 -36.79 -57.68 26.75
C SER A 287 -36.89 -58.73 27.87
N SER A 288 -37.59 -58.42 28.96
CA SER A 288 -37.93 -59.40 30.02
C SER A 288 -39.23 -60.18 29.77
N ILE A 289 -39.91 -59.93 28.64
CA ILE A 289 -41.16 -60.58 28.23
C ILE A 289 -41.00 -61.24 26.85
N GLU A 290 -40.43 -60.54 25.86
CA GLU A 290 -40.24 -61.02 24.48
C GLU A 290 -38.83 -60.72 23.95
N PRO A 291 -38.30 -61.53 23.00
CA PRO A 291 -36.98 -61.31 22.43
C PRO A 291 -36.94 -60.04 21.57
N VAL A 292 -35.93 -59.19 21.82
CA VAL A 292 -35.67 -57.96 21.07
C VAL A 292 -35.44 -58.27 19.58
N SER A 293 -35.95 -57.42 18.68
CA SER A 293 -35.81 -57.61 17.23
C SER A 293 -34.32 -57.71 16.81
N PRO A 294 -33.96 -58.51 15.79
CA PRO A 294 -32.56 -58.63 15.33
C PRO A 294 -31.95 -57.28 14.89
N LEU A 295 -32.78 -56.33 14.45
CA LEU A 295 -32.39 -54.95 14.19
C LEU A 295 -31.99 -54.25 15.49
N ASN A 296 -32.89 -54.21 16.47
CA ASN A 296 -32.70 -53.50 17.74
C ASN A 296 -31.59 -54.12 18.59
N GLN A 297 -31.40 -55.45 18.53
CA GLN A 297 -30.26 -56.13 19.15
C GLN A 297 -28.92 -55.63 18.56
N LYS A 298 -28.84 -55.49 17.23
CA LYS A 298 -27.65 -54.95 16.55
C LYS A 298 -27.47 -53.45 16.76
N PHE A 299 -28.56 -52.69 16.88
CA PHE A 299 -28.53 -51.28 17.23
C PHE A 299 -27.97 -51.07 18.65
N SER A 300 -28.48 -51.83 19.62
CA SER A 300 -27.99 -51.90 20.99
C SER A 300 -26.48 -52.22 21.05
N GLN A 301 -26.01 -53.24 20.32
CA GLN A 301 -24.58 -53.57 20.26
C GLN A 301 -23.71 -52.38 19.82
N TYR A 302 -24.14 -51.63 18.80
CA TYR A 302 -23.41 -50.42 18.39
C TYR A 302 -23.57 -49.25 19.36
N LEU A 303 -24.71 -49.09 20.03
CA LEU A 303 -24.85 -48.10 21.10
C LEU A 303 -23.95 -48.44 22.30
N HIS A 304 -23.76 -49.72 22.63
CA HIS A 304 -22.86 -50.14 23.71
C HIS A 304 -21.40 -49.71 23.47
N GLU A 305 -20.96 -49.70 22.20
CA GLU A 305 -19.63 -49.21 21.82
C GLU A 305 -19.45 -47.68 22.00
N ASN A 306 -20.51 -46.90 22.30
CA ASN A 306 -20.50 -45.43 22.19
C ASN A 306 -19.33 -44.75 22.94
N ALA A 307 -18.97 -45.27 24.11
CA ALA A 307 -17.91 -44.69 24.94
C ALA A 307 -16.55 -44.60 24.21
N ALA A 308 -16.23 -45.59 23.37
CA ALA A 308 -14.99 -45.63 22.60
C ALA A 308 -14.91 -44.55 21.50
N TYR A 309 -16.05 -44.03 21.05
CA TYR A 309 -16.14 -42.98 20.03
C TYR A 309 -16.30 -41.57 20.63
N VAL A 310 -16.97 -41.46 21.78
CA VAL A 310 -17.28 -40.15 22.41
C VAL A 310 -16.15 -39.68 23.35
N ARG A 311 -15.54 -40.58 24.16
CA ARG A 311 -14.48 -40.18 25.11
C ARG A 311 -13.23 -39.53 24.46
N PRO A 312 -12.72 -40.00 23.30
CA PRO A 312 -11.56 -39.37 22.65
C PRO A 312 -11.76 -37.90 22.22
N LEU A 313 -12.98 -37.36 22.28
CA LEU A 313 -13.25 -35.93 22.10
C LEU A 313 -12.77 -35.10 23.30
N GLU A 314 -12.95 -35.62 24.52
CA GLU A 314 -12.52 -35.01 25.78
C GLU A 314 -10.99 -35.01 25.87
N ASP A 315 -10.36 -36.18 25.72
CA ASP A 315 -8.90 -36.34 25.80
C ASP A 315 -8.16 -35.47 24.77
N ALA A 316 -8.66 -35.41 23.53
CA ALA A 316 -8.03 -34.61 22.48
C ALA A 316 -8.23 -33.09 22.69
N MET A 317 -9.35 -32.67 23.31
CA MET A 317 -9.59 -31.27 23.66
C MET A 317 -8.72 -30.83 24.85
N LEU A 318 -8.48 -31.73 25.82
CA LEU A 318 -7.53 -31.52 26.93
C LEU A 318 -6.10 -31.34 26.40
N GLN A 319 -5.62 -32.27 25.56
CA GLN A 319 -4.29 -32.14 24.93
C GLN A 319 -4.14 -30.87 24.08
N LEU A 320 -5.23 -30.42 23.44
CA LEU A 320 -5.26 -29.15 22.72
C LEU A 320 -5.07 -27.96 23.68
N HIS A 321 -5.78 -27.90 24.81
CA HIS A 321 -5.58 -26.86 25.82
C HIS A 321 -4.17 -26.88 26.44
N GLU A 322 -3.65 -28.07 26.78
CA GLU A 322 -2.30 -28.23 27.33
C GLU A 322 -1.21 -27.73 26.37
N SER A 323 -1.38 -27.94 25.06
CA SER A 323 -0.44 -27.45 24.04
C SER A 323 -0.37 -25.92 23.91
N ILE A 324 -1.37 -25.20 24.44
CA ILE A 324 -1.46 -23.74 24.36
C ILE A 324 -0.77 -23.12 25.59
N THR A 325 0.55 -22.94 25.50
CA THR A 325 1.39 -22.36 26.56
C THR A 325 1.54 -20.83 26.44
N GLU A 326 1.90 -20.15 27.52
CA GLU A 326 2.27 -18.72 27.52
C GLU A 326 3.58 -18.42 26.77
N ASP A 327 4.30 -19.44 26.33
CA ASP A 327 5.57 -19.31 25.58
C ASP A 327 5.41 -19.75 24.11
N THR A 328 4.19 -19.98 23.62
CA THR A 328 3.90 -20.46 22.25
C THR A 328 3.00 -19.50 21.51
N VAL A 329 3.47 -18.98 20.38
CA VAL A 329 2.65 -18.27 19.40
C VAL A 329 1.51 -19.18 18.91
N THR A 330 0.27 -18.75 19.14
CA THR A 330 -0.97 -19.50 18.89
C THR A 330 -1.61 -19.11 17.55
N VAL A 331 -1.44 -19.95 16.52
CA VAL A 331 -2.08 -19.78 15.19
C VAL A 331 -2.42 -21.18 14.64
N LEU A 332 -3.26 -21.29 13.60
CA LEU A 332 -3.70 -22.59 13.06
C LEU A 332 -2.53 -23.48 12.60
N GLU A 333 -1.44 -22.88 12.14
CA GLU A 333 -0.20 -23.53 11.72
C GLU A 333 0.62 -24.08 12.90
N THR A 334 0.47 -23.53 14.11
CA THR A 334 1.21 -23.96 15.30
C THR A 334 0.44 -24.90 16.22
N VAL A 335 -0.90 -24.87 16.17
CA VAL A 335 -1.78 -25.62 17.08
C VAL A 335 -2.02 -27.04 16.55
N GLY A 336 -0.96 -27.84 16.44
CA GLY A 336 -0.99 -29.20 15.88
C GLY A 336 -1.95 -30.17 16.59
N LYS A 337 -2.27 -29.93 17.87
CA LYS A 337 -3.25 -30.75 18.61
C LYS A 337 -4.70 -30.54 18.16
N LEU A 338 -5.02 -29.49 17.39
CA LEU A 338 -6.32 -29.35 16.74
C LEU A 338 -6.56 -30.50 15.72
N GLN A 339 -5.50 -31.04 15.11
CA GLN A 339 -5.61 -32.17 14.19
C GLN A 339 -6.01 -33.48 14.91
N ASP A 340 -5.59 -33.67 16.16
CA ASP A 340 -5.99 -34.84 16.95
C ASP A 340 -7.47 -34.72 17.37
N PHE A 341 -7.92 -33.55 17.83
CA PHE A 341 -9.34 -33.29 18.08
C PHE A 341 -10.20 -33.49 16.83
N SER A 342 -9.73 -33.00 15.67
CA SER A 342 -10.39 -33.18 14.37
C SER A 342 -10.52 -34.67 13.97
N ARG A 343 -9.52 -35.51 14.28
CA ARG A 343 -9.57 -36.97 14.08
C ARG A 343 -10.62 -37.63 14.99
N SER A 344 -10.65 -37.28 16.28
CA SER A 344 -11.67 -37.76 17.22
C SER A 344 -13.07 -37.36 16.76
N PHE A 345 -13.27 -36.10 16.37
CA PHE A 345 -14.56 -35.59 15.88
C PHE A 345 -15.03 -36.28 14.59
N SER A 346 -14.12 -36.53 13.65
CA SER A 346 -14.41 -37.34 12.45
C SER A 346 -14.79 -38.78 12.80
N THR A 347 -14.16 -39.36 13.82
CA THR A 347 -14.41 -40.73 14.27
C THR A 347 -15.78 -40.85 14.94
N TYR A 348 -16.17 -39.88 15.76
CA TYR A 348 -17.52 -39.79 16.32
C TYR A 348 -18.60 -39.52 15.26
N THR A 349 -18.34 -38.66 14.27
CA THR A 349 -19.31 -38.40 13.20
C THR A 349 -19.54 -39.64 12.32
N LYS A 350 -18.49 -40.42 12.03
CA LYS A 350 -18.61 -41.74 11.38
C LYS A 350 -19.39 -42.75 12.22
N PHE A 351 -19.27 -42.69 13.55
CA PHE A 351 -20.11 -43.48 14.45
C PHE A 351 -21.59 -43.09 14.34
N LEU A 352 -21.93 -41.79 14.32
CA LEU A 352 -23.30 -41.33 14.07
C LEU A 352 -23.84 -41.82 12.71
N GLN A 353 -23.03 -41.75 11.65
CA GLN A 353 -23.38 -42.31 10.34
C GLN A 353 -23.61 -43.83 10.37
N LYS A 354 -22.80 -44.59 11.14
CA LYS A 354 -22.93 -46.04 11.34
C LYS A 354 -24.26 -46.41 12.03
N ILE A 355 -24.69 -45.64 13.04
CA ILE A 355 -25.90 -45.96 13.82
C ILE A 355 -27.19 -45.37 13.23
N LEU A 356 -27.13 -44.28 12.44
CA LEU A 356 -28.31 -43.59 11.92
C LEU A 356 -29.30 -44.53 11.19
N PRO A 357 -28.91 -45.45 10.28
CA PRO A 357 -29.85 -46.36 9.63
C PRO A 357 -30.61 -47.26 10.61
N TYR A 358 -29.94 -47.70 11.68
CA TYR A 358 -30.53 -48.51 12.74
C TYR A 358 -31.49 -47.70 13.61
N GLN A 359 -31.10 -46.48 14.00
CA GLN A 359 -31.97 -45.58 14.77
C GLN A 359 -33.25 -45.20 13.99
N LEU A 360 -33.12 -44.98 12.68
CA LEU A 360 -34.27 -44.72 11.81
C LEU A 360 -35.19 -45.93 11.73
N LYS A 361 -34.65 -47.12 11.46
CA LYS A 361 -35.44 -48.36 11.38
C LYS A 361 -36.05 -48.77 12.72
N SER A 362 -35.40 -48.49 13.84
CA SER A 362 -35.95 -48.67 15.19
C SER A 362 -37.21 -47.80 15.38
N LEU A 363 -37.16 -46.52 14.96
CA LEU A 363 -38.33 -45.63 14.93
C LEU A 363 -39.40 -46.02 13.88
N GLU A 364 -39.08 -46.86 12.90
CA GLU A 364 -40.07 -47.48 11.99
C GLU A 364 -40.74 -48.69 12.66
N GLU A 365 -39.98 -49.58 13.31
CA GLU A 365 -40.55 -50.68 14.12
C GLU A 365 -41.46 -50.15 15.24
N GLU A 366 -41.16 -48.97 15.81
CA GLU A 366 -42.05 -48.26 16.74
C GLU A 366 -43.32 -47.68 16.10
N CYS A 367 -43.37 -47.47 14.78
CA CYS A 367 -44.58 -47.06 14.07
C CYS A 367 -45.52 -48.25 13.78
N ASP A 368 -44.97 -49.45 13.62
CA ASP A 368 -45.70 -50.66 13.20
C ASP A 368 -46.32 -51.41 14.40
N VAL A 369 -46.09 -50.94 15.63
CA VAL A 369 -46.65 -51.50 16.87
C VAL A 369 -48.18 -51.31 16.89
N PRO A 370 -48.99 -52.33 17.25
CA PRO A 370 -50.46 -52.21 17.33
C PRO A 370 -50.98 -51.13 18.30
N LEU A 371 -50.16 -50.68 19.24
CA LEU A 371 -50.45 -49.61 20.20
C LEU A 371 -50.01 -48.21 19.70
N CYS A 372 -49.37 -48.10 18.53
CA CYS A 372 -48.90 -46.82 18.01
C CYS A 372 -50.08 -46.00 17.44
N THR A 373 -50.41 -44.90 18.10
CA THR A 373 -51.45 -43.98 17.63
C THR A 373 -50.95 -43.15 16.43
N ALA A 374 -51.88 -42.64 15.61
CA ALA A 374 -51.50 -41.79 14.46
C ALA A 374 -50.69 -40.53 14.85
N PRO A 375 -50.99 -39.82 15.97
CA PRO A 375 -50.12 -38.76 16.50
C PRO A 375 -48.72 -39.24 16.89
N LEU A 376 -48.59 -40.43 17.51
CA LEU A 376 -47.30 -40.99 17.89
C LEU A 376 -46.46 -41.38 16.66
N SER A 377 -47.08 -41.98 15.64
CA SER A 377 -46.42 -42.27 14.36
C SER A 377 -45.96 -40.99 13.65
N ALA A 378 -46.74 -39.92 13.71
CA ALA A 378 -46.32 -38.61 13.20
C ALA A 378 -45.07 -38.07 13.94
N LYS A 379 -45.04 -38.15 15.29
CA LYS A 379 -43.87 -37.74 16.09
C LYS A 379 -42.64 -38.62 15.82
N ASN A 380 -42.80 -39.92 15.60
CA ASN A 380 -41.71 -40.81 15.19
C ASN A 380 -41.11 -40.39 13.83
N ARG A 381 -41.94 -39.99 12.86
CA ARG A 381 -41.48 -39.49 11.54
C ARG A 381 -40.79 -38.12 11.64
N GLU A 382 -41.25 -37.23 12.51
CA GLU A 382 -40.55 -35.98 12.82
C GLU A 382 -39.17 -36.26 13.43
N LEU A 383 -39.09 -37.15 14.42
CA LEU A 383 -37.83 -37.57 15.05
C LEU A 383 -36.85 -38.21 14.06
N GLN A 384 -37.33 -39.03 13.12
CA GLN A 384 -36.50 -39.55 12.02
C GLN A 384 -35.90 -38.43 11.17
N SER A 385 -36.62 -37.32 10.98
CA SER A 385 -36.11 -36.14 10.27
C SER A 385 -35.05 -35.41 11.10
N ASP A 386 -35.29 -35.22 12.40
CA ASP A 386 -34.33 -34.57 13.30
C ASP A 386 -33.05 -35.38 13.50
N MET A 387 -33.08 -36.72 13.60
CA MET A 387 -31.85 -37.54 13.69
C MET A 387 -30.98 -37.44 12.42
N LYS A 388 -31.62 -37.42 11.23
CA LYS A 388 -30.93 -37.15 9.95
C LYS A 388 -30.30 -35.76 9.96
N ARG A 389 -31.05 -34.74 10.41
CA ARG A 389 -30.62 -33.35 10.49
C ARG A 389 -29.47 -33.12 11.48
N VAL A 390 -29.53 -33.70 12.68
CA VAL A 390 -28.44 -33.66 13.67
C VAL A 390 -27.17 -34.29 13.09
N THR A 391 -27.27 -35.49 12.50
CA THR A 391 -26.13 -36.18 11.88
C THR A 391 -25.51 -35.35 10.75
N ALA A 392 -26.32 -34.81 9.84
CA ALA A 392 -25.86 -33.94 8.75
C ALA A 392 -25.25 -32.61 9.22
N VAL A 393 -25.52 -32.16 10.45
CA VAL A 393 -24.82 -31.02 11.05
C VAL A 393 -23.46 -31.46 11.64
N PHE A 394 -23.36 -32.64 12.27
CA PHE A 394 -22.06 -33.18 12.68
C PHE A 394 -21.11 -33.40 11.49
N GLU A 395 -21.61 -33.82 10.33
CA GLU A 395 -20.84 -33.91 9.06
C GLU A 395 -20.28 -32.54 8.60
N LYS A 396 -21.10 -31.49 8.68
CA LYS A 396 -20.68 -30.12 8.35
C LYS A 396 -19.67 -29.58 9.35
N LEU A 397 -19.89 -29.81 10.65
CA LEU A 397 -18.94 -29.44 11.71
C LEU A 397 -17.60 -30.16 11.52
N GLN A 398 -17.60 -31.47 11.25
CA GLN A 398 -16.39 -32.23 10.92
C GLN A 398 -15.65 -31.60 9.75
N SER A 399 -16.37 -31.15 8.72
CA SER A 399 -15.77 -30.54 7.53
C SER A 399 -15.06 -29.23 7.86
N TYR A 400 -15.69 -28.32 8.61
CA TYR A 400 -15.06 -27.05 9.00
C TYR A 400 -13.94 -27.22 10.04
N ILE A 401 -14.09 -28.12 11.02
CA ILE A 401 -13.03 -28.47 11.99
C ILE A 401 -11.84 -29.14 11.28
N GLY A 402 -12.09 -29.93 10.22
CA GLY A 402 -11.08 -30.47 9.32
C GLY A 402 -10.30 -29.36 8.60
N LEU A 403 -11.01 -28.43 7.95
CA LEU A 403 -10.40 -27.29 7.25
C LEU A 403 -9.53 -26.41 8.15
N LEU A 404 -9.95 -26.16 9.40
CA LEU A 404 -9.15 -25.39 10.38
C LEU A 404 -7.95 -26.17 10.92
N ALA A 405 -7.96 -27.50 10.90
CA ALA A 405 -6.83 -28.32 11.35
C ALA A 405 -5.73 -28.47 10.27
N LEU A 406 -6.08 -28.44 8.99
CA LEU A 406 -5.15 -28.65 7.86
C LEU A 406 -3.86 -27.80 7.88
N PRO A 407 -3.87 -26.50 8.24
CA PRO A 407 -2.66 -25.66 8.24
C PRO A 407 -1.54 -26.19 9.15
N SER A 408 -1.88 -26.95 10.20
CA SER A 408 -0.90 -27.58 11.10
C SER A 408 -0.18 -28.81 10.50
N VAL A 409 -0.62 -29.29 9.33
CA VAL A 409 -0.07 -30.47 8.63
C VAL A 409 0.38 -30.14 7.21
N ARG A 410 -0.27 -29.18 6.54
CA ARG A 410 0.04 -28.74 5.16
C ARG A 410 -0.10 -27.23 5.05
N LEU A 411 1.04 -26.56 4.89
CA LEU A 411 1.18 -25.10 4.88
C LEU A 411 0.35 -24.42 3.78
N ASP A 412 0.25 -25.04 2.60
CA ASP A 412 -0.42 -24.47 1.42
C ASP A 412 -1.90 -24.89 1.28
N ALA A 413 -2.46 -25.66 2.23
CA ALA A 413 -3.76 -26.32 2.04
C ALA A 413 -4.99 -25.38 2.12
N VAL A 414 -4.87 -24.24 2.80
CA VAL A 414 -5.96 -23.28 3.02
C VAL A 414 -5.39 -21.85 2.97
N PRO A 415 -5.78 -21.00 2.01
CA PRO A 415 -5.35 -19.60 2.00
C PRO A 415 -5.83 -18.89 3.27
N GLN A 416 -4.93 -18.20 3.98
CA GLN A 416 -5.26 -17.55 5.27
C GLN A 416 -6.42 -16.55 5.19
N SER A 417 -6.64 -15.92 4.02
CA SER A 417 -7.81 -15.08 3.74
C SER A 417 -9.16 -15.80 3.86
N SER A 418 -9.19 -17.12 3.64
CA SER A 418 -10.39 -17.95 3.74
C SER A 418 -10.66 -18.46 5.17
N SER A 419 -9.67 -18.47 6.06
CA SER A 419 -9.82 -18.96 7.45
C SER A 419 -10.88 -18.18 8.23
N SER A 420 -10.99 -16.87 8.00
CA SER A 420 -12.07 -16.02 8.55
C SER A 420 -13.48 -16.49 8.14
N ALA A 421 -13.66 -16.85 6.86
CA ALA A 421 -14.91 -17.38 6.35
C ALA A 421 -15.21 -18.77 6.94
N VAL A 422 -14.20 -19.63 7.10
CA VAL A 422 -14.35 -20.95 7.73
C VAL A 422 -14.76 -20.81 9.21
N PHE A 423 -14.14 -19.90 9.97
CA PHE A 423 -14.55 -19.60 11.35
C PHE A 423 -15.99 -19.07 11.43
N THR A 424 -16.37 -18.14 10.54
CA THR A 424 -17.74 -17.60 10.46
C THR A 424 -18.75 -18.71 10.16
N GLN A 425 -18.44 -19.58 9.22
CA GLN A 425 -19.33 -20.68 8.81
C GLN A 425 -19.40 -21.80 9.87
N LEU A 426 -18.31 -22.06 10.60
CA LEU A 426 -18.31 -22.93 11.78
C LEU A 426 -19.22 -22.38 12.88
N ALA A 427 -19.17 -21.07 13.16
CA ALA A 427 -20.08 -20.44 14.12
C ALA A 427 -21.55 -20.63 13.73
N ALA A 428 -21.91 -20.37 12.46
CA ALA A 428 -23.24 -20.60 11.93
C ALA A 428 -23.66 -22.09 12.02
N CYS A 429 -22.73 -23.01 11.78
CA CYS A 429 -22.97 -24.45 11.86
C CYS A 429 -23.19 -24.92 13.32
N LEU A 430 -22.57 -24.28 14.31
CA LEU A 430 -22.80 -24.55 15.73
C LEU A 430 -24.19 -24.08 16.20
N HIS A 431 -24.67 -22.91 15.74
CA HIS A 431 -26.07 -22.53 15.95
C HIS A 431 -27.04 -23.52 15.27
N GLY A 432 -26.72 -23.97 14.06
CA GLY A 432 -27.45 -25.04 13.38
C GLY A 432 -27.51 -26.35 14.17
N LEU A 433 -26.48 -26.68 14.97
CA LEU A 433 -26.50 -27.85 15.87
C LEU A 433 -27.40 -27.61 17.09
N HIS A 434 -27.41 -26.40 17.65
CA HIS A 434 -28.36 -26.03 18.70
C HIS A 434 -29.80 -26.16 18.20
N ASP A 435 -30.14 -25.55 17.06
CA ASP A 435 -31.49 -25.63 16.50
C ASP A 435 -31.90 -27.06 16.11
N ALA A 436 -30.95 -27.94 15.76
CA ALA A 436 -31.23 -29.35 15.50
C ALA A 436 -31.50 -30.13 16.79
N THR A 437 -30.64 -29.99 17.81
CA THR A 437 -30.81 -30.67 19.12
C THR A 437 -31.99 -30.14 19.93
N LYS A 438 -32.37 -28.87 19.75
CA LYS A 438 -33.55 -28.23 20.35
C LYS A 438 -34.87 -28.74 19.78
N GLU A 439 -35.00 -28.83 18.46
CA GLU A 439 -36.22 -29.39 17.85
C GLU A 439 -36.34 -30.89 18.11
N LEU A 440 -35.21 -31.63 18.09
CA LEU A 440 -35.15 -33.02 18.55
C LEU A 440 -35.71 -33.17 19.97
N PHE A 441 -35.22 -32.38 20.94
CA PHE A 441 -35.72 -32.39 22.31
C PHE A 441 -37.23 -32.08 22.39
N LYS A 442 -37.70 -31.09 21.63
CA LYS A 442 -39.12 -30.68 21.56
C LYS A 442 -40.01 -31.81 21.03
N HIS A 443 -39.66 -32.44 19.91
CA HIS A 443 -40.44 -33.54 19.34
C HIS A 443 -40.34 -34.81 20.19
N TYR A 444 -39.21 -35.06 20.86
CA TYR A 444 -39.06 -36.17 21.80
C TYR A 444 -39.91 -35.96 23.06
N SER A 445 -39.98 -34.74 23.60
CA SER A 445 -40.86 -34.38 24.71
C SER A 445 -42.34 -34.57 24.37
N GLN A 446 -42.75 -34.18 23.16
CA GLN A 446 -44.11 -34.42 22.66
C GLN A 446 -44.40 -35.92 22.45
N LYS A 447 -43.42 -36.71 21.99
CA LYS A 447 -43.52 -38.18 21.91
C LYS A 447 -43.74 -38.80 23.30
N VAL A 448 -42.90 -38.45 24.29
CA VAL A 448 -43.00 -39.02 25.65
C VAL A 448 -44.34 -38.68 26.30
N ALA A 449 -44.90 -37.48 26.07
CA ALA A 449 -46.23 -37.14 26.54
C ALA A 449 -47.32 -38.06 25.95
N LEU A 450 -47.28 -38.34 24.64
CA LEU A 450 -48.19 -39.28 23.99
C LEU A 450 -47.97 -40.74 24.43
N GLU A 451 -46.73 -41.14 24.74
CA GLU A 451 -46.44 -42.46 25.30
C GLU A 451 -47.01 -42.63 26.72
N GLN A 452 -47.05 -41.57 27.53
CA GLN A 452 -47.63 -41.59 28.87
C GLN A 452 -49.15 -41.79 28.88
N GLU A 453 -49.83 -41.45 27.78
CA GLU A 453 -51.28 -41.67 27.56
C GLU A 453 -51.62 -43.11 27.13
N LEU A 454 -50.61 -43.94 26.78
CA LEU A 454 -50.84 -45.32 26.34
C LEU A 454 -51.26 -46.25 27.51
N PRO A 455 -52.21 -47.19 27.28
CA PRO A 455 -52.51 -48.22 28.26
C PRO A 455 -51.29 -49.12 28.50
N ASN A 456 -51.09 -49.53 29.76
CA ASN A 456 -50.04 -50.45 30.21
C ASN A 456 -48.58 -49.97 30.06
N ILE A 457 -48.31 -48.65 30.00
CA ILE A 457 -46.93 -48.13 30.05
C ILE A 457 -46.19 -48.58 31.32
N THR A 458 -44.98 -49.15 31.16
CA THR A 458 -44.17 -49.65 32.28
C THR A 458 -43.42 -48.54 33.02
N GLN A 459 -43.17 -48.74 34.32
CA GLN A 459 -42.38 -47.79 35.12
C GLN A 459 -40.91 -47.71 34.66
N LYS A 460 -40.37 -48.80 34.07
CA LYS A 460 -39.08 -48.79 33.38
C LYS A 460 -39.09 -47.77 32.23
N LEU A 461 -40.09 -47.83 31.34
CA LEU A 461 -40.17 -46.94 30.20
C LEU A 461 -40.32 -45.46 30.62
N ARG A 462 -41.13 -45.18 31.64
CA ARG A 462 -41.26 -43.82 32.21
C ARG A 462 -39.92 -43.27 32.68
N THR A 463 -39.22 -43.99 33.55
CA THR A 463 -37.94 -43.55 34.12
C THR A 463 -36.84 -43.44 33.05
N THR A 464 -36.76 -44.37 32.10
CA THR A 464 -35.81 -44.27 30.97
C THR A 464 -36.12 -43.07 30.06
N ASN A 465 -37.40 -42.77 29.80
CA ASN A 465 -37.80 -41.59 29.03
C ASN A 465 -37.50 -40.28 29.75
N GLU A 466 -37.67 -40.20 31.07
CA GLU A 466 -37.27 -39.05 31.90
C GLU A 466 -35.75 -38.84 31.84
N CYS A 467 -34.95 -39.90 31.93
CA CYS A 467 -33.50 -39.86 31.75
C CYS A 467 -33.10 -39.41 30.33
N LEU A 468 -33.77 -39.92 29.28
CA LEU A 468 -33.57 -39.46 27.90
C LEU A 468 -33.89 -37.99 27.72
N LEU A 469 -35.03 -37.52 28.23
CA LEU A 469 -35.41 -36.10 28.18
C LEU A 469 -34.43 -35.21 28.92
N SER A 470 -33.93 -35.64 30.08
CA SER A 470 -32.88 -34.96 30.81
C SER A 470 -31.57 -34.87 30.00
N SER A 471 -31.15 -35.97 29.35
CA SER A 471 -29.96 -35.98 28.50
C SER A 471 -30.10 -35.08 27.26
N LEU A 472 -31.28 -35.06 26.62
CA LEU A 472 -31.57 -34.20 25.47
C LEU A 472 -31.71 -32.72 25.85
N ALA A 473 -32.31 -32.42 27.02
CA ALA A 473 -32.35 -31.07 27.57
C ALA A 473 -30.95 -30.56 27.91
N SER A 474 -30.10 -31.41 28.49
CA SER A 474 -28.69 -31.11 28.73
C SER A 474 -27.96 -30.83 27.42
N LEU A 475 -28.05 -31.74 26.44
CA LEU A 475 -27.44 -31.62 25.12
C LEU A 475 -27.85 -30.32 24.41
N SER A 476 -29.15 -30.01 24.38
CA SER A 476 -29.69 -28.77 23.79
C SER A 476 -29.18 -27.50 24.49
N ASN A 477 -29.05 -27.52 25.82
CA ASN A 477 -28.46 -26.41 26.57
C ASN A 477 -26.95 -26.27 26.33
N ILE A 478 -26.22 -27.37 26.18
CA ILE A 478 -24.76 -27.35 25.98
C ILE A 478 -24.41 -26.92 24.56
N THR A 479 -25.13 -27.39 23.53
CA THR A 479 -24.95 -26.89 22.16
C THR A 479 -25.25 -25.39 22.07
N LYS A 480 -26.23 -24.89 22.84
CA LYS A 480 -26.48 -23.45 23.02
C LYS A 480 -25.28 -22.71 23.64
N LYS A 481 -24.72 -23.22 24.75
CA LYS A 481 -23.52 -22.66 25.41
C LYS A 481 -22.35 -22.58 24.42
N ILE A 482 -22.10 -23.66 23.67
CA ILE A 482 -21.02 -23.74 22.67
C ILE A 482 -21.23 -22.70 21.58
N ALA A 483 -22.43 -22.62 21.00
CA ALA A 483 -22.72 -21.71 19.90
C ALA A 483 -22.62 -20.23 20.32
N THR A 484 -23.11 -19.86 21.52
CA THR A 484 -22.97 -18.49 22.03
C THR A 484 -21.53 -18.16 22.44
N PHE A 485 -20.81 -19.09 23.09
CA PHE A 485 -19.38 -18.92 23.39
C PHE A 485 -18.55 -18.69 22.13
N PHE A 486 -18.81 -19.47 21.07
CA PHE A 486 -18.06 -19.38 19.82
C PHE A 486 -18.37 -18.07 19.09
N SER A 487 -19.63 -17.65 19.00
CA SER A 487 -20.00 -16.33 18.46
C SER A 487 -19.40 -15.17 19.26
N ASN A 488 -19.43 -15.22 20.60
CA ASN A 488 -18.87 -14.18 21.46
C ASN A 488 -17.33 -14.06 21.36
N ASN A 489 -16.65 -15.09 20.83
CA ASN A 489 -15.21 -15.08 20.56
C ASN A 489 -14.88 -15.06 19.06
N LEU A 490 -15.86 -14.92 18.17
CA LEU A 490 -15.65 -15.00 16.73
C LEU A 490 -14.69 -13.92 16.22
N ASP A 491 -14.83 -12.68 16.70
CA ASP A 491 -13.89 -11.58 16.40
C ASP A 491 -12.45 -11.93 16.79
N PHE A 492 -12.24 -12.72 17.83
CA PHE A 492 -10.91 -13.13 18.29
C PHE A 492 -10.32 -14.26 17.43
N PHE A 493 -11.15 -15.19 16.94
CA PHE A 493 -10.73 -16.23 16.01
C PHE A 493 -10.52 -15.70 14.58
N ILE A 494 -11.27 -14.68 14.16
CA ILE A 494 -11.14 -14.01 12.85
C ILE A 494 -9.96 -13.02 12.81
N SER A 495 -9.69 -12.32 13.92
CA SER A 495 -8.62 -11.32 13.99
C SER A 495 -7.25 -11.95 13.73
N SER A 496 -6.50 -11.44 12.74
CA SER A 496 -5.06 -11.71 12.63
C SER A 496 -4.41 -11.43 13.99
N ALA A 497 -3.72 -12.43 14.54
CA ALA A 497 -3.33 -12.47 15.95
C ALA A 497 -2.25 -11.44 16.38
N GLY A 498 -1.84 -10.55 15.46
CA GLY A 498 -0.79 -9.55 15.68
C GLY A 498 0.63 -10.12 15.64
N TYR A 499 0.79 -11.40 15.25
CA TYR A 499 2.08 -12.05 15.02
C TYR A 499 2.66 -11.78 13.62
N GLY A 500 2.04 -10.88 12.85
CA GLY A 500 2.72 -10.24 11.73
C GLY A 500 4.00 -9.53 12.21
N PRO A 501 4.95 -9.26 11.30
CA PRO A 501 6.17 -8.56 11.70
C PRO A 501 5.86 -7.13 12.17
N ARG A 502 6.75 -6.53 12.97
CA ARG A 502 6.45 -5.34 13.81
C ARG A 502 5.71 -4.22 13.06
N GLY A 503 4.49 -3.89 13.49
CA GLY A 503 3.71 -2.78 12.91
C GLY A 503 3.05 -3.05 11.55
N GLY A 504 3.35 -4.19 10.90
CA GLY A 504 2.63 -4.64 9.71
C GLY A 504 1.25 -5.20 10.05
N THR A 505 0.30 -5.07 9.12
CA THR A 505 -1.03 -5.72 9.20
C THR A 505 -1.04 -7.17 8.69
N GLY A 506 0.12 -7.68 8.27
CA GLY A 506 0.28 -9.03 7.72
C GLY A 506 -0.10 -10.13 8.71
N SER A 507 -0.53 -11.27 8.16
CA SER A 507 -0.55 -12.53 8.89
C SER A 507 0.87 -13.09 9.01
N LEU A 508 1.06 -14.05 9.91
CA LEU A 508 2.31 -14.78 10.08
C LEU A 508 2.48 -15.80 8.94
N ASN A 509 3.66 -15.88 8.33
CA ASN A 509 3.92 -16.83 7.23
C ASN A 509 3.93 -18.28 7.79
N PRO A 510 3.19 -19.24 7.21
CA PRO A 510 3.24 -20.65 7.63
C PRO A 510 4.65 -21.26 7.74
N GLN A 511 5.58 -20.89 6.84
CA GLN A 511 6.99 -21.30 6.93
C GLN A 511 7.67 -20.74 8.19
N GLN A 512 7.36 -19.49 8.56
CA GLN A 512 7.87 -18.81 9.75
C GLN A 512 7.33 -19.47 11.04
N ALA A 513 6.08 -19.94 11.04
CA ALA A 513 5.51 -20.74 12.14
C ALA A 513 6.34 -22.02 12.36
N HIS A 514 6.61 -22.75 11.27
CA HIS A 514 7.34 -24.01 11.33
C HIS A 514 8.81 -23.83 11.74
N SER A 515 9.52 -22.85 11.16
CA SER A 515 10.90 -22.52 11.55
C SER A 515 11.00 -22.13 13.03
N MET A 516 10.08 -21.31 13.53
CA MET A 516 9.99 -20.93 14.94
C MET A 516 9.73 -22.14 15.86
N LEU A 517 8.79 -23.02 15.52
CA LEU A 517 8.50 -24.22 16.32
C LEU A 517 9.67 -25.21 16.33
N SER A 518 10.30 -25.45 15.17
CA SER A 518 11.49 -26.28 15.07
C SER A 518 12.63 -25.73 15.93
N ASN A 519 12.91 -24.43 15.85
CA ASN A 519 13.94 -23.77 16.65
C ASN A 519 13.62 -23.80 18.15
N LYS A 520 12.34 -23.60 18.55
CA LYS A 520 11.91 -23.76 19.95
C LYS A 520 12.14 -25.20 20.44
N LYS A 521 11.84 -26.21 19.62
CA LYS A 521 12.09 -27.61 19.97
C LYS A 521 13.59 -27.87 20.15
N HIS A 522 14.43 -27.51 19.18
CA HIS A 522 15.89 -27.69 19.29
C HIS A 522 16.48 -26.98 20.52
N ALA A 523 16.03 -25.77 20.83
CA ALA A 523 16.43 -25.05 22.04
C ALA A 523 15.95 -25.75 23.34
N SER A 524 14.72 -26.29 23.34
CA SER A 524 14.19 -27.08 24.46
C SER A 524 14.98 -28.37 24.67
N ASP A 525 15.24 -29.12 23.61
CA ASP A 525 15.97 -30.39 23.64
C ASP A 525 17.43 -30.16 24.09
N TYR A 526 18.07 -29.07 23.63
CA TYR A 526 19.39 -28.64 24.11
C TYR A 526 19.39 -28.24 25.59
N MET A 527 18.41 -27.44 26.04
CA MET A 527 18.29 -27.08 27.46
C MET A 527 17.96 -28.28 28.35
N LEU A 528 17.26 -29.29 27.83
CA LEU A 528 16.99 -30.55 28.53
C LEU A 528 18.27 -31.42 28.59
N ALA A 529 19.06 -31.46 27.53
CA ALA A 529 20.38 -32.10 27.52
C ALA A 529 21.35 -31.45 28.53
N LEU A 530 21.40 -30.11 28.61
CA LEU A 530 22.18 -29.39 29.63
C LEU A 530 21.70 -29.61 31.08
N ARG A 531 20.41 -29.91 31.26
CA ARG A 531 19.81 -30.22 32.58
C ARG A 531 19.88 -31.70 32.94
N ARG A 532 20.27 -32.57 32.00
CA ARG A 532 20.44 -33.99 32.26
C ARG A 532 21.64 -34.14 33.19
N ALA A 533 21.45 -34.81 34.33
CA ALA A 533 22.57 -35.17 35.18
C ALA A 533 23.62 -35.93 34.35
N PRO A 534 24.93 -35.66 34.52
CA PRO A 534 25.94 -36.48 33.88
C PRO A 534 25.73 -37.94 34.31
N PRO A 535 25.90 -38.92 33.40
CA PRO A 535 25.81 -40.32 33.79
C PRO A 535 26.81 -40.61 34.92
N GLU A 536 26.47 -41.55 35.80
CA GLU A 536 27.30 -41.91 36.95
C GLU A 536 28.68 -42.40 36.49
N SER A 537 29.64 -41.47 36.51
CA SER A 537 31.00 -41.68 36.08
C SER A 537 31.84 -42.00 37.31
N VAL A 538 32.54 -43.13 37.28
CA VAL A 538 33.48 -43.54 38.33
C VAL A 538 34.48 -42.39 38.54
N PRO A 539 34.65 -41.88 39.77
CA PRO A 539 35.60 -40.80 40.05
C PRO A 539 36.98 -41.09 39.46
N TYR A 540 37.64 -40.09 38.86
CA TYR A 540 38.87 -40.31 38.09
C TYR A 540 39.99 -41.02 38.89
N THR A 541 40.06 -40.76 40.19
CA THR A 541 40.96 -41.46 41.14
C THR A 541 40.66 -42.96 41.27
N GLU A 542 39.38 -43.32 41.34
CA GLU A 542 38.89 -44.69 41.42
C GLU A 542 38.98 -45.40 40.06
N ALA A 543 38.72 -44.69 38.95
CA ALA A 543 38.95 -45.21 37.60
C ALA A 543 40.45 -45.54 37.35
N LEU A 544 41.36 -44.70 37.85
CA LEU A 544 42.80 -44.99 37.83
C LEU A 544 43.18 -46.16 38.76
N SER A 545 42.54 -46.30 39.92
CA SER A 545 42.73 -47.44 40.83
C SER A 545 42.29 -48.75 40.15
N ASN A 546 41.07 -48.77 39.62
CA ASN A 546 40.49 -49.91 38.91
C ASN A 546 41.31 -50.28 37.66
N ARG A 547 41.83 -49.29 36.92
CA ARG A 547 42.79 -49.56 35.84
C ARG A 547 44.05 -50.28 36.36
N ARG A 548 44.69 -49.80 37.44
CA ARG A 548 45.88 -50.47 38.00
C ARG A 548 45.59 -51.90 38.44
N ILE A 549 44.46 -52.11 39.14
CA ILE A 549 44.02 -53.44 39.60
C ILE A 549 43.79 -54.37 38.40
N LEU A 550 43.11 -53.90 37.36
CA LEU A 550 42.93 -54.65 36.11
C LEU A 550 44.26 -54.97 35.44
N THR A 551 45.20 -54.02 35.35
CA THR A 551 46.53 -54.26 34.75
C THR A 551 47.31 -55.33 35.52
N SER A 552 47.41 -55.23 36.86
CA SER A 552 48.09 -56.25 37.67
C SER A 552 47.37 -57.60 37.66
N SER A 553 46.04 -57.61 37.50
CA SER A 553 45.25 -58.84 37.35
C SER A 553 45.50 -59.50 36.00
N THR A 554 45.62 -58.74 34.90
CA THR A 554 46.01 -59.28 33.60
C THR A 554 47.44 -59.80 33.57
N GLU A 555 48.39 -59.08 34.17
CA GLU A 555 49.79 -59.51 34.31
C GLU A 555 49.89 -60.82 35.12
N SER A 556 49.18 -60.90 36.26
CA SER A 556 49.11 -62.10 37.10
C SER A 556 48.50 -63.29 36.36
N ARG A 557 47.39 -63.07 35.64
CA ARG A 557 46.72 -64.08 34.81
C ARG A 557 47.62 -64.58 33.67
N GLU A 558 48.41 -63.72 33.06
CA GLU A 558 49.35 -64.08 31.99
C GLU A 558 50.57 -64.84 32.53
N GLY A 559 51.12 -64.45 33.68
CA GLY A 559 52.12 -65.25 34.39
C GLY A 559 51.61 -66.65 34.76
N LEU A 560 50.39 -66.75 35.27
CA LEU A 560 49.76 -68.03 35.59
C LEU A 560 49.50 -68.87 34.33
N MET A 561 49.11 -68.24 33.22
CA MET A 561 48.92 -68.91 31.92
C MET A 561 50.23 -69.48 31.38
N GLN A 562 51.33 -68.72 31.46
CA GLN A 562 52.66 -69.21 31.10
C GLN A 562 53.10 -70.39 32.00
N GLN A 563 52.83 -70.33 33.31
CA GLN A 563 53.13 -71.42 34.22
C GLN A 563 52.32 -72.70 33.91
N VAL A 564 51.03 -72.55 33.58
CA VAL A 564 50.20 -73.66 33.10
C VAL A 564 50.75 -74.25 31.82
N GLN A 565 51.09 -73.42 30.82
CA GLN A 565 51.63 -73.88 29.54
C GLN A 565 52.98 -74.61 29.72
N GLN A 566 53.89 -74.09 30.54
CA GLN A 566 55.14 -74.78 30.89
C GLN A 566 54.89 -76.13 31.59
N SER A 567 53.86 -76.23 32.44
CA SER A 567 53.49 -77.51 33.06
C SER A 567 52.90 -78.50 32.05
N GLN A 568 52.11 -78.03 31.07
CA GLN A 568 51.55 -78.85 30.00
C GLN A 568 52.63 -79.35 29.04
N GLU A 569 53.58 -78.50 28.64
CA GLU A 569 54.76 -78.93 27.88
C GLU A 569 55.60 -79.97 28.62
N LYS A 570 55.74 -79.83 29.95
CA LYS A 570 56.47 -80.82 30.76
C LYS A 570 55.71 -82.15 30.84
N ILE A 571 54.38 -82.13 30.94
CA ILE A 571 53.54 -83.33 30.88
C ILE A 571 53.68 -84.00 29.51
N ALA A 572 53.55 -83.26 28.41
CA ALA A 572 53.67 -83.80 27.06
C ALA A 572 55.04 -84.46 26.79
N ARG A 573 56.14 -83.90 27.32
CA ARG A 573 57.47 -84.52 27.24
C ARG A 573 57.54 -85.83 28.05
N LEU A 574 56.97 -85.87 29.26
CA LEU A 574 56.89 -87.09 30.08
C LEU A 574 55.97 -88.15 29.46
N GLU A 575 54.94 -87.75 28.72
CA GLU A 575 54.08 -88.65 27.94
C GLU A 575 54.83 -89.21 26.73
N GLN A 576 55.61 -88.39 26.00
CA GLN A 576 56.48 -88.85 24.92
C GLN A 576 57.58 -89.80 25.42
N GLU A 577 58.20 -89.51 26.58
CA GLU A 577 59.16 -90.43 27.23
C GLU A 577 58.49 -91.76 27.63
N LYS A 578 57.27 -91.71 28.19
CA LYS A 578 56.48 -92.91 28.52
C LYS A 578 56.15 -93.73 27.27
N GLU A 579 55.79 -93.10 26.15
CA GLU A 579 55.55 -93.79 24.88
C GLU A 579 56.84 -94.39 24.30
N HIS A 580 57.97 -93.68 24.36
CA HIS A 580 59.28 -94.22 24.00
C HIS A 580 59.61 -95.49 24.79
N TRP A 581 59.52 -95.44 26.13
CA TRP A 581 59.79 -96.61 26.98
C TRP A 581 58.78 -97.75 26.76
N LEU A 582 57.51 -97.45 26.43
CA LEU A 582 56.52 -98.47 26.08
C LEU A 582 56.86 -99.15 24.75
N LEU A 583 57.26 -98.39 23.73
CA LEU A 583 57.70 -98.92 22.43
C LEU A 583 59.00 -99.72 22.58
N GLU A 584 59.96 -99.27 23.38
CA GLU A 584 61.20 -100.00 23.65
C GLU A 584 60.93 -101.31 24.42
N ALA A 585 60.01 -101.30 25.39
CA ALA A 585 59.56 -102.52 26.07
C ALA A 585 58.82 -103.49 25.13
N GLN A 586 58.00 -102.99 24.18
CA GLN A 586 57.37 -103.81 23.14
C GLN A 586 58.42 -104.38 22.16
N LEU A 587 59.39 -103.58 21.73
CA LEU A 587 60.51 -104.04 20.90
C LEU A 587 61.36 -105.08 21.63
N GLY A 588 61.54 -104.92 22.94
CA GLY A 588 62.17 -105.90 23.83
C GLY A 588 61.39 -107.22 23.89
N ARG A 589 60.05 -107.17 24.00
CA ARG A 589 59.19 -108.37 23.89
C ARG A 589 59.32 -109.05 22.52
N VAL A 590 59.24 -108.30 21.41
CA VAL A 590 59.37 -108.88 20.07
C VAL A 590 60.77 -109.45 19.82
N ARG A 591 61.83 -108.87 20.42
CA ARG A 591 63.17 -109.46 20.44
C ARG A 591 63.21 -110.74 21.26
N LEU A 592 62.61 -110.77 22.45
CA LEU A 592 62.51 -111.97 23.29
C LEU A 592 61.72 -113.08 22.59
N GLU A 593 60.61 -112.76 21.94
CA GLU A 593 59.80 -113.70 21.15
C GLU A 593 60.61 -114.25 19.96
N LYS A 594 61.40 -113.41 19.28
CA LYS A 594 62.31 -113.86 18.20
C LYS A 594 63.47 -114.70 18.70
N GLU A 595 64.05 -114.41 19.87
CA GLU A 595 65.08 -115.28 20.46
C GLU A 595 64.46 -116.58 21.02
N ASN A 596 63.25 -116.57 21.57
CA ASN A 596 62.51 -117.78 21.95
C ASN A 596 62.15 -118.61 20.72
N GLN A 597 61.76 -117.98 19.60
CA GLN A 597 61.58 -118.65 18.32
C GLN A 597 62.90 -119.22 17.80
N ARG A 598 64.03 -118.51 17.93
CA ARG A 598 65.36 -119.02 17.58
C ARG A 598 65.81 -120.16 18.49
N ILE A 599 65.49 -120.13 19.77
CA ILE A 599 65.76 -121.22 20.72
C ILE A 599 64.91 -122.44 20.32
N ALA A 600 63.62 -122.29 20.06
CA ALA A 600 62.77 -123.37 19.56
C ALA A 600 63.24 -123.89 18.18
N ASP A 601 63.68 -123.02 17.27
CA ASP A 601 64.30 -123.37 15.99
C ASP A 601 65.63 -124.10 16.19
N LEU A 602 66.43 -123.74 17.20
CA LEU A 602 67.71 -124.38 17.52
C LEU A 602 67.53 -125.69 18.29
N GLU A 603 66.47 -125.84 19.08
CA GLU A 603 66.03 -127.10 19.69
C GLU A 603 65.47 -128.05 18.62
N ALA A 604 64.68 -127.52 17.66
CA ALA A 604 64.22 -128.26 16.48
C ALA A 604 65.38 -128.62 15.53
N ARG A 605 66.39 -127.74 15.40
CA ARG A 605 67.63 -128.03 14.65
C ARG A 605 68.58 -128.94 15.40
N LEU A 606 68.63 -128.95 16.74
CA LEU A 606 69.31 -129.99 17.51
C LEU A 606 68.58 -131.34 17.39
N SER A 607 67.25 -131.32 17.25
CA SER A 607 66.42 -132.49 17.00
C SER A 607 66.50 -133.01 15.55
N SER A 608 66.91 -132.18 14.59
CA SER A 608 67.00 -132.54 13.16
C SER A 608 68.43 -132.59 12.59
N ALA A 609 69.44 -132.02 13.26
CA ALA A 609 70.87 -132.19 12.95
C ALA A 609 71.42 -133.59 13.35
N LEU A 610 70.52 -134.57 13.45
CA LEU A 610 70.80 -135.98 13.23
C LEU A 610 70.75 -136.36 11.72
N GLY A 611 70.60 -135.39 10.81
CA GLY A 611 70.72 -135.54 9.35
C GLY A 611 71.36 -134.32 8.65
N ASP A 612 72.00 -134.57 7.50
CA ASP A 612 72.83 -133.64 6.70
C ASP A 612 72.10 -132.46 6.01
N GLY A 613 72.86 -131.46 5.49
CA GLY A 613 72.56 -131.01 4.11
C GLY A 613 72.68 -129.55 3.58
N ILE A 614 73.74 -128.77 3.89
CA ILE A 614 74.46 -127.88 2.91
C ILE A 614 73.74 -126.69 2.14
N ALA A 615 74.28 -125.46 2.35
CA ALA A 615 74.53 -124.28 1.43
C ALA A 615 73.47 -123.29 0.81
N ALA A 616 73.67 -121.98 1.12
CA ALA A 616 73.91 -120.80 0.21
C ALA A 616 72.78 -120.18 -0.72
N PRO A 617 72.99 -119.07 -1.49
CA PRO A 617 73.13 -117.65 -1.03
C PRO A 617 72.50 -116.48 -1.91
N ALA A 618 72.64 -115.20 -1.45
CA ALA A 618 72.95 -113.94 -2.21
C ALA A 618 71.89 -112.89 -2.74
N HIS A 619 72.37 -111.62 -2.90
CA HIS A 619 71.87 -110.42 -3.70
C HIS A 619 70.66 -109.57 -3.18
N THR A 620 70.45 -108.24 -3.43
CA THR A 620 71.12 -107.13 -4.20
C THR A 620 70.66 -105.68 -3.77
N ASP A 621 71.36 -104.62 -4.22
CA ASP A 621 71.09 -103.14 -4.10
C ASP A 621 70.08 -102.57 -5.19
N PRO A 622 69.92 -101.26 -5.61
CA PRO A 622 70.60 -99.95 -5.26
C PRO A 622 69.82 -98.57 -5.32
N VAL A 623 70.44 -97.52 -4.73
CA VAL A 623 70.68 -96.08 -5.13
C VAL A 623 69.69 -95.20 -5.96
N SER A 624 69.49 -93.93 -5.51
CA SER A 624 69.28 -92.66 -6.32
C SER A 624 69.17 -91.42 -5.38
N THR A 625 69.26 -90.09 -5.68
CA THR A 625 70.00 -89.18 -6.62
C THR A 625 69.91 -87.69 -6.12
N GLY A 626 70.45 -86.65 -6.81
CA GLY A 626 70.45 -85.22 -6.39
C GLY A 626 70.13 -84.14 -7.48
N PRO A 627 70.86 -82.98 -7.58
CA PRO A 627 70.34 -81.59 -7.43
C PRO A 627 70.55 -80.62 -8.64
N ALA A 628 70.15 -79.31 -8.58
CA ALA A 628 70.72 -78.12 -9.31
C ALA A 628 69.85 -76.81 -9.29
N GLU A 629 70.36 -75.71 -9.91
CA GLU A 629 69.88 -74.28 -10.03
C GLU A 629 70.22 -73.75 -11.47
N PRO A 630 70.31 -72.43 -11.89
CA PRO A 630 69.97 -71.09 -11.32
C PRO A 630 69.37 -70.01 -12.32
N ASP A 631 69.32 -68.72 -11.89
CA ASP A 631 69.63 -67.44 -12.64
C ASP A 631 68.65 -66.61 -13.55
N LYS A 632 68.93 -65.26 -13.62
CA LYS A 632 68.54 -64.18 -14.62
C LYS A 632 67.13 -63.49 -14.57
N ASP A 633 66.88 -62.22 -15.00
CA ASP A 633 67.71 -61.08 -15.53
C ASP A 633 67.01 -59.66 -15.40
N GLU A 634 67.80 -58.58 -15.36
CA GLU A 634 67.65 -57.15 -15.82
C GLU A 634 66.53 -56.08 -15.49
N ASN A 635 67.01 -54.85 -15.14
CA ASN A 635 66.59 -53.44 -15.50
C ASN A 635 65.19 -52.84 -15.10
N THR A 636 64.93 -51.51 -14.91
CA THR A 636 65.69 -50.21 -14.98
C THR A 636 65.20 -49.16 -13.92
N GLY A 637 66.06 -48.22 -13.46
CA GLY A 637 65.73 -46.76 -13.48
C GLY A 637 65.36 -45.92 -12.23
N ARG A 638 66.34 -45.14 -11.71
CA ARG A 638 66.29 -43.76 -11.12
C ARG A 638 65.59 -43.41 -9.77
N ASP A 639 66.38 -42.73 -8.93
CA ASP A 639 66.19 -41.43 -8.23
C ASP A 639 64.91 -41.12 -7.40
N ALA A 640 64.95 -40.52 -6.18
CA ALA A 640 66.06 -40.14 -5.28
C ALA A 640 65.54 -39.74 -3.86
N SER A 641 66.45 -39.61 -2.88
CA SER A 641 66.31 -38.89 -1.58
C SER A 641 65.30 -39.46 -0.54
N GLN A 642 65.66 -39.72 0.72
CA GLN A 642 65.98 -38.78 1.83
C GLN A 642 64.82 -37.80 2.17
N SER A 643 64.37 -37.62 3.42
CA SER A 643 64.69 -38.33 4.69
C SER A 643 63.73 -37.93 5.84
N SER A 644 63.87 -38.63 6.99
CA SER A 644 63.58 -38.18 8.38
C SER A 644 62.30 -38.64 9.14
N SER A 645 62.57 -39.19 10.33
CA SER A 645 61.99 -38.85 11.64
C SER A 645 60.48 -39.04 11.95
N LEU A 646 60.15 -40.24 12.44
CA LEU A 646 59.59 -40.50 13.79
C LEU A 646 58.29 -39.80 14.29
N VAL A 647 57.32 -40.67 14.62
CA VAL A 647 56.20 -40.52 15.59
C VAL A 647 55.02 -39.62 15.18
N GLY A 648 53.81 -40.20 15.19
CA GLY A 648 52.56 -39.42 15.10
C GLY A 648 51.28 -40.12 14.66
N MET A 649 51.29 -41.37 14.19
CA MET A 649 50.09 -42.00 13.60
C MET A 649 48.99 -42.33 14.64
N LEU A 650 47.90 -41.58 14.58
CA LEU A 650 46.56 -42.08 14.91
C LEU A 650 46.04 -42.87 13.71
N THR A 651 46.10 -44.21 13.78
CA THR A 651 45.58 -45.09 12.73
C THR A 651 44.06 -45.17 12.76
N THR A 652 43.37 -44.22 12.11
CA THR A 652 42.01 -44.47 11.61
C THR A 652 42.06 -45.43 10.42
N THR A 653 41.11 -46.35 10.36
CA THR A 653 41.07 -47.46 9.39
C THR A 653 41.03 -46.98 7.93
N PRO A 654 41.85 -47.52 7.01
CA PRO A 654 41.80 -47.15 5.61
C PRO A 654 40.63 -47.84 4.88
N THR A 655 39.72 -47.04 4.33
CA THR A 655 38.87 -47.44 3.21
C THR A 655 39.49 -46.91 1.92
N ASN A 656 39.82 -47.81 0.98
CA ASN A 656 40.30 -47.41 -0.34
C ASN A 656 39.19 -46.71 -1.13
N GLU A 657 39.45 -45.52 -1.68
CA GLU A 657 39.27 -45.15 -3.10
C GLU A 657 39.66 -43.67 -3.38
N SER A 658 39.84 -43.33 -4.67
CA SER A 658 39.80 -41.99 -5.29
C SER A 658 40.69 -40.81 -4.81
N VAL A 659 41.87 -41.01 -4.21
CA VAL A 659 42.77 -39.90 -3.80
C VAL A 659 43.12 -38.89 -4.91
N GLY A 660 43.20 -39.31 -6.18
CA GLY A 660 43.53 -38.42 -7.31
C GLY A 660 42.40 -37.45 -7.75
N ASP A 661 41.14 -37.78 -7.48
CA ASP A 661 40.01 -36.91 -7.78
C ASP A 661 39.82 -35.81 -6.72
N GLU A 662 40.21 -36.08 -5.46
CA GLU A 662 40.06 -35.13 -4.35
C GLU A 662 40.91 -33.87 -4.55
N GLU A 663 42.19 -34.02 -4.88
CA GLU A 663 43.09 -32.86 -5.14
C GLU A 663 42.65 -32.08 -6.38
N SER A 664 42.23 -32.79 -7.44
CA SER A 664 41.71 -32.20 -8.68
C SER A 664 40.43 -31.39 -8.43
N ARG A 665 39.50 -31.94 -7.64
CA ARG A 665 38.26 -31.32 -7.18
C ARG A 665 38.54 -30.09 -6.31
N GLU A 666 39.47 -30.20 -5.36
CA GLU A 666 39.89 -29.06 -4.54
C GLU A 666 40.52 -27.94 -5.37
N HIS A 667 41.37 -28.27 -6.34
CA HIS A 667 42.02 -27.25 -7.17
C HIS A 667 40.97 -26.48 -7.99
N LEU A 668 40.02 -27.18 -8.62
CA LEU A 668 38.94 -26.57 -9.38
C LEU A 668 38.03 -25.69 -8.50
N ILE A 669 37.73 -26.14 -7.28
CA ILE A 669 36.98 -25.36 -6.27
C ILE A 669 37.75 -24.08 -5.87
N LYS A 670 39.07 -24.20 -5.62
CA LYS A 670 39.94 -23.06 -5.30
C LYS A 670 39.98 -22.06 -6.46
N THR A 671 40.16 -22.51 -7.71
CA THR A 671 40.13 -21.66 -8.90
C THR A 671 38.79 -20.94 -9.05
N HIS A 672 37.66 -21.65 -8.88
CA HIS A 672 36.33 -21.05 -8.97
C HIS A 672 36.11 -19.95 -7.91
N TYR A 673 36.45 -20.22 -6.64
CA TYR A 673 36.30 -19.21 -5.59
C TYR A 673 37.28 -18.04 -5.75
N MET A 674 38.52 -18.26 -6.19
CA MET A 674 39.46 -17.18 -6.50
C MET A 674 38.96 -16.29 -7.65
N ALA A 675 38.43 -16.88 -8.73
CA ALA A 675 37.82 -16.14 -9.82
C ALA A 675 36.61 -15.32 -9.34
N ARG A 676 35.75 -15.91 -8.50
CA ARG A 676 34.58 -15.22 -7.94
C ARG A 676 34.95 -14.09 -6.97
N VAL A 677 36.02 -14.25 -6.17
CA VAL A 677 36.57 -13.18 -5.33
C VAL A 677 37.13 -12.04 -6.18
N ALA A 678 37.84 -12.33 -7.27
CA ALA A 678 38.34 -11.30 -8.19
C ALA A 678 37.19 -10.54 -8.88
N GLU A 679 36.16 -11.25 -9.35
CA GLU A 679 34.95 -10.65 -9.95
C GLU A 679 34.22 -9.72 -8.97
N LEU A 680 33.96 -10.19 -7.74
CA LEU A 680 33.31 -9.39 -6.69
C LEU A 680 34.17 -8.18 -6.27
N THR A 681 35.50 -8.33 -6.23
CA THR A 681 36.43 -7.22 -5.94
C THR A 681 36.38 -6.15 -7.05
N SER A 682 36.32 -6.57 -8.32
CA SER A 682 36.16 -5.65 -9.45
C SER A 682 34.80 -4.93 -9.43
N GLN A 683 33.71 -5.65 -9.12
CA GLN A 683 32.38 -5.06 -8.96
C GLN A 683 32.32 -4.05 -7.80
N LEU A 684 32.98 -4.34 -6.68
CA LEU A 684 33.09 -3.43 -5.55
C LEU A 684 33.87 -2.15 -5.93
N GLN A 685 35.05 -2.28 -6.55
CA GLN A 685 35.84 -1.13 -7.02
C GLN A 685 35.06 -0.26 -8.01
N MET A 686 34.31 -0.87 -8.94
CA MET A 686 33.45 -0.15 -9.89
C MET A 686 32.23 0.50 -9.23
N SER A 687 31.74 -0.04 -8.11
CA SER A 687 30.68 0.56 -7.30
C SER A 687 31.20 1.77 -6.51
N ASP A 688 32.34 1.61 -5.82
CA ASP A 688 32.98 2.67 -5.03
C ASP A 688 33.41 3.84 -5.93
N SER A 689 33.97 3.57 -7.10
CA SER A 689 34.31 4.60 -8.10
C SER A 689 33.09 5.43 -8.51
N LYS A 690 31.93 4.79 -8.74
CA LYS A 690 30.67 5.49 -9.04
C LYS A 690 30.15 6.27 -7.84
N ALA A 691 30.21 5.71 -6.63
CA ALA A 691 29.81 6.41 -5.41
C ALA A 691 30.65 7.68 -5.16
N VAL A 692 31.97 7.60 -5.38
CA VAL A 692 32.88 8.76 -5.32
C VAL A 692 32.57 9.78 -6.42
N HIS A 693 32.27 9.34 -7.64
CA HIS A 693 31.85 10.22 -8.75
C HIS A 693 30.58 11.01 -8.41
N PHE A 694 29.49 10.31 -8.05
CA PHE A 694 28.23 10.96 -7.68
C PHE A 694 28.41 11.87 -6.45
N HIS A 695 29.23 11.50 -5.47
CA HIS A 695 29.52 12.37 -4.33
C HIS A 695 30.36 13.60 -4.70
N ALA A 696 31.19 13.54 -5.75
CA ALA A 696 31.85 14.72 -6.31
C ALA A 696 30.85 15.61 -7.06
N GLU A 697 29.98 15.03 -7.90
CA GLU A 697 28.95 15.75 -8.65
C GLU A 697 27.95 16.47 -7.74
N CYS A 698 27.40 15.78 -6.73
CA CYS A 698 26.50 16.39 -5.75
C CYS A 698 27.16 17.57 -5.02
N ARG A 699 28.46 17.50 -4.70
CA ARG A 699 29.21 18.60 -4.08
C ARG A 699 29.50 19.75 -5.07
N ALA A 700 29.69 19.45 -6.36
CA ALA A 700 29.82 20.48 -7.40
C ALA A 700 28.48 21.19 -7.67
N LEU A 701 27.37 20.44 -7.71
CA LEU A 701 26.01 20.96 -7.86
C LEU A 701 25.61 21.82 -6.65
N ALA A 702 25.88 21.36 -5.42
CA ALA A 702 25.61 22.16 -4.21
C ALA A 702 26.38 23.50 -4.21
N LYS A 703 27.64 23.52 -4.65
CA LYS A 703 28.42 24.76 -4.82
C LYS A 703 27.82 25.69 -5.89
N ARG A 704 27.41 25.15 -7.04
CA ARG A 704 26.73 25.93 -8.10
C ARG A 704 25.40 26.50 -7.62
N LEU A 705 24.62 25.73 -6.88
CA LEU A 705 23.34 26.12 -6.32
C LEU A 705 23.51 27.26 -5.30
N ALA A 706 24.46 27.16 -4.36
CA ALA A 706 24.74 28.23 -3.40
C ALA A 706 25.20 29.55 -4.07
N ILE A 707 25.96 29.47 -5.17
CA ILE A 707 26.33 30.65 -5.98
C ILE A 707 25.09 31.24 -6.67
N ALA A 708 24.22 30.40 -7.22
CA ALA A 708 22.98 30.84 -7.84
C ALA A 708 22.02 31.49 -6.82
N GLU A 709 21.87 30.92 -5.62
CA GLU A 709 21.07 31.48 -4.52
C GLU A 709 21.59 32.86 -4.09
N LYS A 710 22.92 33.00 -3.91
CA LYS A 710 23.50 34.31 -3.59
C LYS A 710 23.27 35.34 -4.71
N SER A 711 23.34 34.93 -5.97
CA SER A 711 23.03 35.82 -7.10
C SER A 711 21.55 36.25 -7.11
N ARG A 712 20.63 35.30 -6.87
CA ARG A 712 19.19 35.55 -6.71
C ARG A 712 18.93 36.54 -5.57
N GLU A 713 19.62 36.39 -4.44
CA GLU A 713 19.49 37.29 -3.29
C GLU A 713 19.90 38.73 -3.65
N THR A 714 21.10 38.92 -4.22
CA THR A 714 21.54 40.26 -4.66
C THR A 714 20.61 40.90 -5.70
N LEU A 715 20.03 40.10 -6.61
CA LEU A 715 19.02 40.59 -7.56
C LEU A 715 17.70 40.97 -6.88
N THR A 716 17.24 40.21 -5.87
CA THR A 716 16.04 40.57 -5.10
C THR A 716 16.25 41.78 -4.19
N GLU A 717 17.47 42.04 -3.73
CA GLU A 717 17.81 43.27 -3.01
C GLU A 717 17.85 44.48 -3.95
N GLY A 718 18.48 44.35 -5.12
CA GLY A 718 18.42 45.38 -6.17
C GLY A 718 16.99 45.69 -6.62
N MET A 719 16.13 44.67 -6.75
CA MET A 719 14.70 44.86 -7.07
C MET A 719 13.95 45.60 -5.95
N LYS A 720 14.24 45.33 -4.68
CA LYS A 720 13.65 46.08 -3.54
C LYS A 720 14.07 47.55 -3.57
N GLN A 721 15.35 47.83 -3.79
CA GLN A 721 15.87 49.19 -3.90
C GLN A 721 15.27 49.94 -5.10
N ALA A 722 15.17 49.28 -6.26
CA ALA A 722 14.51 49.85 -7.44
C ALA A 722 13.03 50.18 -7.16
N ASN A 723 12.28 49.28 -6.51
CA ASN A 723 10.89 49.55 -6.12
C ASN A 723 10.77 50.69 -5.10
N GLN A 724 11.69 50.79 -4.13
CA GLN A 724 11.72 51.91 -3.16
C GLN A 724 11.97 53.25 -3.86
N ASN A 725 12.89 53.29 -4.83
CA ASN A 725 13.14 54.48 -5.65
C ASN A 725 11.92 54.83 -6.51
N ILE A 726 11.23 53.84 -7.09
CA ILE A 726 9.98 54.05 -7.84
C ILE A 726 8.89 54.66 -6.94
N THR A 727 8.74 54.20 -5.69
CA THR A 727 7.78 54.80 -4.76
C THR A 727 8.16 56.23 -4.35
N SER A 728 9.45 56.52 -4.09
CA SER A 728 9.90 57.91 -3.82
C SER A 728 9.58 58.84 -4.99
N LEU A 729 9.89 58.41 -6.22
CA LEU A 729 9.60 59.18 -7.43
C LEU A 729 8.10 59.34 -7.69
N GLN A 730 7.26 58.39 -7.28
CA GLN A 730 5.80 58.51 -7.32
C GLN A 730 5.28 59.52 -6.27
N ASP A 731 5.83 59.52 -5.06
CA ASP A 731 5.48 60.48 -4.01
C ASP A 731 5.93 61.90 -4.39
N GLU A 732 7.15 62.05 -4.92
CA GLU A 732 7.69 63.30 -5.50
C GLU A 732 6.84 63.80 -6.69
N LEU A 733 6.41 62.91 -7.59
CA LEU A 733 5.51 63.26 -8.68
C LEU A 733 4.11 63.66 -8.18
N SER A 734 3.60 63.02 -7.12
CA SER A 734 2.29 63.36 -6.54
C SER A 734 2.31 64.72 -5.83
N THR A 735 3.39 65.03 -5.11
CA THR A 735 3.56 66.29 -4.37
C THR A 735 3.86 67.47 -5.30
N THR A 736 4.68 67.27 -6.34
CA THR A 736 4.87 68.28 -7.39
C THR A 736 3.59 68.54 -8.19
N LYS A 737 2.87 67.48 -8.62
CA LYS A 737 1.56 67.62 -9.27
C LYS A 737 0.58 68.41 -8.40
N ARG A 738 0.48 68.07 -7.11
CA ARG A 738 -0.37 68.81 -6.16
C ARG A 738 0.06 70.27 -6.02
N SER A 739 1.36 70.55 -5.92
CA SER A 739 1.86 71.94 -5.83
C SER A 739 1.51 72.76 -7.08
N TYR A 740 1.56 72.16 -8.27
CA TYR A 740 1.11 72.83 -9.50
C TYR A 740 -0.42 73.01 -9.53
N GLU A 741 -1.21 72.06 -9.03
CA GLU A 741 -2.67 72.21 -8.87
C GLU A 741 -3.03 73.33 -7.88
N ASP A 742 -2.36 73.40 -6.73
CA ASP A 742 -2.54 74.46 -5.73
C ASP A 742 -2.10 75.83 -6.29
N GLN A 743 -1.01 75.91 -7.06
CA GLN A 743 -0.57 77.12 -7.77
C GLN A 743 -1.56 77.58 -8.85
N LEU A 744 -2.11 76.64 -9.63
CA LEU A 744 -3.13 76.93 -10.65
C LEU A 744 -4.46 77.37 -10.01
N SER A 745 -4.82 76.83 -8.84
CA SER A 745 -5.95 77.33 -8.05
C SER A 745 -5.70 78.77 -7.61
N MET A 746 -4.57 79.07 -6.96
CA MET A 746 -4.24 80.43 -6.53
C MET A 746 -4.18 81.44 -7.69
N MET A 747 -3.67 81.03 -8.86
CA MET A 747 -3.76 81.84 -10.09
C MET A 747 -5.21 82.05 -10.55
N SER A 748 -6.05 81.02 -10.48
CA SER A 748 -7.46 81.11 -10.88
C SER A 748 -8.25 82.03 -9.94
N ASP A 749 -8.02 81.92 -8.62
CA ASP A 749 -8.62 82.78 -7.60
C ASP A 749 -8.14 84.24 -7.75
N HIS A 750 -6.85 84.45 -8.01
CA HIS A 750 -6.30 85.79 -8.30
C HIS A 750 -6.86 86.36 -9.61
N LEU A 751 -6.98 85.56 -10.68
CA LEU A 751 -7.62 85.98 -11.93
C LEU A 751 -9.10 86.32 -11.72
N CYS A 752 -9.82 85.56 -10.90
CA CYS A 752 -11.22 85.84 -10.55
C CYS A 752 -11.34 87.17 -9.79
N SER A 753 -10.51 87.38 -8.75
CA SER A 753 -10.46 88.63 -7.99
C SER A 753 -10.05 89.84 -8.85
N MET A 754 -9.10 89.66 -9.77
CA MET A 754 -8.71 90.69 -10.75
C MET A 754 -9.86 90.99 -11.73
N ASN A 755 -10.62 89.97 -12.16
CA ASN A 755 -11.77 90.17 -13.03
C ASN A 755 -12.93 90.87 -12.28
N GLU A 756 -13.12 90.59 -10.99
CA GLU A 756 -14.02 91.35 -10.12
C GLU A 756 -13.60 92.82 -10.00
N THR A 757 -12.31 93.12 -9.78
CA THR A 757 -11.85 94.51 -9.66
C THR A 757 -11.94 95.26 -10.99
N LEU A 758 -11.66 94.60 -12.12
CA LEU A 758 -11.91 95.14 -13.47
C LEU A 758 -13.40 95.37 -13.74
N SER A 759 -14.29 94.48 -13.26
CA SER A 759 -15.74 94.67 -13.37
C SER A 759 -16.23 95.84 -12.52
N LYS A 760 -15.75 95.95 -11.27
CA LYS A 760 -16.05 97.09 -10.37
C LYS A 760 -15.55 98.41 -10.96
N GLN A 761 -14.32 98.45 -11.49
CA GLN A 761 -13.80 99.63 -12.21
C GLN A 761 -14.62 99.95 -13.46
N ARG A 762 -15.16 98.94 -14.17
CA ARG A 762 -16.02 99.15 -15.34
C ARG A 762 -17.39 99.71 -14.95
N GLU A 763 -17.98 99.23 -13.87
CA GLU A 763 -19.20 99.81 -13.28
C GLU A 763 -18.97 101.24 -12.79
N GLU A 764 -17.81 101.53 -12.20
CA GLU A 764 -17.40 102.89 -11.79
C GLU A 764 -17.21 103.81 -13.00
N ILE A 765 -16.58 103.32 -14.08
CA ILE A 765 -16.46 104.04 -15.36
C ILE A 765 -17.83 104.28 -16.02
N ASP A 766 -18.73 103.30 -16.02
CA ASP A 766 -20.04 103.43 -16.68
C ASP A 766 -21.03 104.27 -15.83
N THR A 767 -20.93 104.23 -14.50
CA THR A 767 -21.64 105.18 -13.62
C THR A 767 -21.10 106.60 -13.75
N LEU A 768 -19.78 106.81 -13.91
CA LEU A 768 -19.20 108.12 -14.25
C LEU A 768 -19.69 108.63 -15.62
N LYS A 769 -19.80 107.76 -16.64
CA LYS A 769 -20.40 108.12 -17.95
C LYS A 769 -21.87 108.49 -17.85
N LEU A 770 -22.64 107.80 -16.99
CA LEU A 770 -24.05 108.12 -16.73
C LEU A 770 -24.18 109.45 -15.96
N GLY A 771 -23.34 109.70 -14.96
CA GLY A 771 -23.27 110.97 -14.22
C GLY A 771 -22.94 112.16 -15.13
N ASN A 772 -21.96 112.01 -16.02
CA ASN A 772 -21.61 113.06 -16.99
C ASN A 772 -22.76 113.35 -17.99
N LYS A 773 -23.60 112.37 -18.32
CA LYS A 773 -24.83 112.60 -19.11
C LYS A 773 -25.95 113.29 -18.32
N GLY A 774 -25.93 113.24 -16.99
CA GLY A 774 -26.86 113.98 -16.12
C GLY A 774 -26.61 115.49 -16.09
N ASN A 775 -25.34 115.90 -15.92
CA ASN A 775 -25.01 117.32 -15.68
C ASN A 775 -25.16 118.23 -16.90
N SER A 776 -25.07 117.73 -18.13
CA SER A 776 -25.25 118.57 -19.34
C SER A 776 -26.69 119.01 -19.64
N LYS A 777 -27.69 118.58 -18.85
CA LYS A 777 -29.12 118.85 -19.12
C LYS A 777 -29.83 119.81 -18.16
N LYS A 778 -29.13 120.38 -17.16
CA LYS A 778 -29.74 121.26 -16.16
C LYS A 778 -29.48 122.76 -16.35
N ASN A 779 -28.96 123.18 -17.51
CA ASN A 779 -28.70 124.60 -17.81
C ASN A 779 -29.27 125.03 -19.18
N LYS A 780 -30.56 124.76 -19.43
CA LYS A 780 -31.29 125.34 -20.58
C LYS A 780 -32.83 125.43 -20.43
N GLY A 781 -33.29 126.09 -19.37
CA GLY A 781 -34.57 126.82 -19.33
C GLY A 781 -35.90 126.03 -19.20
N ARG A 782 -36.78 126.60 -18.36
CA ARG A 782 -38.14 126.15 -18.00
C ARG A 782 -38.27 124.89 -17.14
#